data_AF-A0A2T4X5W9-F1
#
_entry.id   AF-A0A2T4X5W9-F1
#
_cell.length_a   1.000
_cell.length_b   1.000
_cell.length_c   1.000
_cell.angle_alpha   90.00
_cell.angle_beta   90.00
_cell.angle_gamma   90.00
#
_symmetry.space_group_name_H-M   'P 1'
#
loop_
_entity.id
_entity.type
_entity.pdbx_description
1 polymer ?
#
loop_
_entity_poly.entity_id
_entity_poly.type
_entity_poly.pdbx_seq_one_letter_code
_entity_poly.pdbx_strand_id
1 'polypeptide(L)'
;MRNIFSLIFCLLLPSYLVLAQPISTSSYETKLQLGEEALASKDYANALTQYEEAYDDRKDDALVPLLAEINMQLRDYRTAERWYKQLLRRDKDNVFTEAHYDFARILKMQGKYDEAIEEFQTYLAIGTDAQKKQLAQIELNGAELGMSMPGNAKGVTVEALDRKTINTPVSQYTPALNPAGTILYFASWVGKDIIIMDDENDPEKYARIYMSAVSEKDGYGDPVPLGPEINRPGYHSANVSLSPDGRRMYFNRIKLTGNVPSESKIYLSEGGDDDWKSANEVVGVNGDYLALQPSVGELYGKEVLFFTSNMEGGEGGLDIYYATYQGEGVYGDPVNLGPSINTPGDEYTPFWFDGTLYFSSDGYPSLGGQDVFYAVWNGTNWSAPNNMGKAYNTAADEISFRLFDDGYRGFFTSNRPEGRSVQGKTCCDDIYSFAIARQFVDLVVGAFGENIQEDGKTKREPLMGATVQLIDGSVAAGVEGTQSLTMNNGNVFNYGLTFEHAYTLIATHPDYFPDTMTFNTVGITDSKTIEQRMYLKPRPKEPEFITVEIEQPIELENILYDFDDDRITKQSEIDLQTIFELMNEYPDMKIELGSHTDARGEDNYNKDLSQRRAESARRWLMRMGIGRDRIVAQGYGETVPKTVTAKLAEKLAFLKEGDILTEDFIKTLATEAEQEEAHQQNRRTEFKIIEGPTSIKIKTTRLKKQDDKDRGNDIGAASSPVSPPAAAPAVKASTPVRPAVAAPRTTQPDPVKVSTMSSLHGQTNLKGLPIMQFTERTKSIGTVPKGEKRTFSYTFTNKGTGNLVIDLISACDCTTTNQDELVGKTFKPGQSGTLHVVFDSSEKDEDETIDIDIYLRNNDNQGHPIVEMLNYSFKLKL
;
A
#
# COMPACT_ATOMS: atom_id res chain seq x y z
N MET A 1 97.75 35.17 21.43
CA MET A 1 98.70 35.69 22.43
C MET A 1 98.03 35.66 23.80
N ARG A 2 98.78 35.10 24.75
CA ARG A 2 98.64 34.93 26.21
C ARG A 2 97.83 35.93 27.08
N ASN A 3 97.33 35.34 28.19
CA ASN A 3 97.11 35.84 29.58
C ASN A 3 95.67 36.32 29.92
N ILE A 4 94.86 35.61 30.74
CA ILE A 4 94.95 35.18 32.17
C ILE A 4 94.83 36.37 33.15
N PHE A 5 93.72 36.47 33.91
CA PHE A 5 93.70 36.25 35.37
C PHE A 5 92.29 36.36 35.97
N SER A 6 91.99 35.42 36.87
CA SER A 6 90.77 35.28 37.65
C SER A 6 90.97 35.74 39.11
N LEU A 7 89.85 35.75 39.84
CA LEU A 7 89.68 35.47 41.29
C LEU A 7 89.64 36.64 42.32
N ILE A 8 88.51 36.69 43.06
CA ILE A 8 88.34 36.47 44.54
C ILE A 8 87.61 37.55 45.39
N PHE A 9 86.51 37.06 46.00
CA PHE A 9 85.91 37.24 47.36
C PHE A 9 85.32 38.56 47.91
N CYS A 10 84.00 38.48 48.15
CA CYS A 10 83.24 38.58 49.41
C CYS A 10 83.62 39.60 50.51
N LEU A 11 82.61 40.38 50.92
CA LEU A 11 82.34 40.79 52.32
C LEU A 11 80.85 41.14 52.52
N LEU A 12 80.36 40.95 53.74
CA LEU A 12 78.98 40.70 54.20
C LEU A 12 78.15 41.94 54.63
N LEU A 13 76.83 41.86 54.38
CA LEU A 13 75.62 42.36 55.11
C LEU A 13 75.34 43.90 55.20
N PRO A 14 74.05 44.36 55.30
CA PRO A 14 72.85 43.61 55.68
C PRO A 14 71.65 43.68 54.72
N SER A 15 70.84 42.64 54.86
CA SER A 15 69.49 42.40 54.37
C SER A 15 68.49 43.53 54.65
N TYR A 16 67.99 44.16 53.59
CA TYR A 16 66.59 44.59 53.52
C TYR A 16 65.81 43.53 52.76
N LEU A 17 64.98 42.79 53.49
CA LEU A 17 63.87 42.02 52.92
C LEU A 17 62.92 43.01 52.24
N VAL A 18 63.15 43.27 50.94
CA VAL A 18 62.05 43.65 50.06
C VAL A 18 61.32 42.35 49.78
N LEU A 19 60.19 42.16 50.46
CA LEU A 19 59.19 41.19 50.04
C LEU A 19 58.81 41.56 48.60
N ALA A 20 59.32 40.81 47.63
CA ALA A 20 58.79 40.84 46.27
C ALA A 20 57.36 40.30 46.36
N GLN A 21 56.38 41.21 46.36
CA GLN A 21 54.99 40.82 46.17
C GLN A 21 54.83 40.32 44.72
N PRO A 22 54.27 39.13 44.49
CA PRO A 22 53.85 38.74 43.15
C PRO A 22 52.55 39.52 42.85
N ILE A 23 52.64 40.60 42.09
CA ILE A 23 51.48 41.24 41.48
C ILE A 23 51.79 41.45 40.01
N SER A 24 51.12 40.69 39.16
CA SER A 24 50.69 41.23 37.86
C SER A 24 49.42 40.51 37.42
N THR A 25 48.37 40.59 38.23
CA THR A 25 47.02 40.58 37.67
C THR A 25 46.86 41.89 36.89
N SER A 26 46.45 41.83 35.62
CA SER A 26 46.18 43.03 34.82
C SER A 26 45.27 43.99 35.57
N SER A 27 45.53 45.30 35.46
CA SER A 27 44.69 46.31 36.12
C SER A 27 43.27 46.32 35.53
N TYR A 28 42.29 46.79 36.30
CA TYR A 28 40.91 46.98 35.82
C TYR A 28 40.87 47.76 34.51
N GLU A 29 41.59 48.88 34.44
CA GLU A 29 41.67 49.74 33.25
C GLU A 29 42.28 48.99 32.05
N THR A 30 43.28 48.14 32.28
CA THR A 30 43.86 47.29 31.23
C THR A 30 42.86 46.25 30.72
N LYS A 31 42.12 45.60 31.62
CA LYS A 31 41.11 44.60 31.25
C LYS A 31 39.97 45.24 30.44
N LEU A 32 39.50 46.42 30.84
CA LEU A 32 38.51 47.18 30.05
C LEU A 32 39.02 47.47 28.65
N GLN A 33 40.23 48.02 28.53
CA GLN A 33 40.80 48.34 27.23
C GLN A 33 40.91 47.10 26.33
N LEU A 34 41.39 45.98 26.86
CA LEU A 34 41.48 44.72 26.10
C LEU A 34 40.09 44.18 25.72
N GLY A 35 39.10 44.32 26.61
CA GLY A 35 37.70 43.98 26.32
C GLY A 35 37.10 44.85 25.21
N GLU A 36 37.37 46.15 25.22
CA GLU A 36 36.94 47.09 24.18
C GLU A 36 37.58 46.77 22.83
N GLU A 37 38.89 46.50 22.80
CA GLU A 37 39.63 46.10 21.60
C GLU A 37 39.10 44.77 21.02
N ALA A 38 38.83 43.79 21.89
CA ALA A 38 38.25 42.51 21.49
C ALA A 38 36.82 42.68 20.95
N LEU A 39 35.97 43.45 21.63
CA LEU A 39 34.60 43.71 21.20
C LEU A 39 34.56 44.48 19.87
N ALA A 40 35.43 45.48 19.69
CA ALA A 40 35.59 46.20 18.42
C ALA A 40 36.01 45.29 17.27
N SER A 41 36.78 44.24 17.58
CA SER A 41 37.20 43.20 16.65
C SER A 41 36.18 42.06 16.51
N LYS A 42 35.02 42.16 17.17
CA LYS A 42 33.95 41.14 17.25
C LYS A 42 34.44 39.79 17.80
N ASP A 43 35.49 39.79 18.61
CA ASP A 43 35.99 38.63 19.34
C ASP A 43 35.28 38.53 20.69
N TYR A 44 34.07 37.98 20.64
CA TYR A 44 33.15 37.98 21.78
C TYR A 44 33.66 37.11 22.94
N ALA A 45 34.38 36.02 22.65
CA ALA A 45 34.90 35.12 23.67
C ALA A 45 36.00 35.80 24.51
N ASN A 46 36.94 36.48 23.84
CA ASN A 46 37.98 37.23 24.54
C ASN A 46 37.40 38.47 25.22
N ALA A 47 36.48 39.19 24.58
CA ALA A 47 35.78 40.31 25.20
C ALA A 47 35.06 39.88 26.50
N LEU A 48 34.32 38.76 26.46
CA LEU A 48 33.64 38.22 27.64
C LEU A 48 34.62 37.97 28.78
N THR A 49 35.72 37.27 28.48
CA THR A 49 36.75 36.94 29.48
C THR A 49 37.29 38.20 30.15
N GLN A 50 37.65 39.22 29.36
CA GLN A 50 38.20 40.47 29.91
C GLN A 50 37.16 41.24 30.74
N TYR A 51 35.92 41.33 30.28
CA TYR A 51 34.87 42.06 31.01
C TYR A 51 34.40 41.33 32.26
N GLU A 52 34.36 40.00 32.29
CA GLU A 52 34.06 39.23 33.50
C GLU A 52 35.14 39.43 34.55
N GLU A 53 36.42 39.36 34.16
CA GLU A 53 37.52 39.64 35.08
C GLU A 53 37.53 41.10 35.58
N ALA A 54 37.14 42.06 34.74
CA ALA A 54 37.02 43.46 35.15
C ALA A 54 35.84 43.67 36.11
N TYR A 55 34.69 43.05 35.82
CA TYR A 55 33.53 43.06 36.69
C TYR A 55 33.84 42.40 38.03
N ASP A 56 34.62 41.33 38.07
CA ASP A 56 34.99 40.67 39.32
C ASP A 56 35.90 41.52 40.22
N ASP A 57 36.76 42.36 39.64
CA ASP A 57 37.62 43.27 40.39
C ASP A 57 36.85 44.39 41.12
N ARG A 58 35.84 44.99 40.46
CA ARG A 58 35.18 46.21 40.96
C ARG A 58 33.68 46.09 41.18
N LYS A 59 33.04 45.07 40.64
CA LYS A 59 31.57 44.94 40.52
C LYS A 59 30.97 46.19 39.85
N ASP A 60 31.59 46.62 38.75
CA ASP A 60 31.16 47.79 38.00
C ASP A 60 29.86 47.48 37.23
N ASP A 61 28.76 48.08 37.69
CA ASP A 61 27.44 47.90 37.11
C ASP A 61 27.34 48.40 35.66
N ALA A 62 28.25 49.27 35.22
CA ALA A 62 28.30 49.75 33.84
C ALA A 62 28.62 48.62 32.83
N LEU A 63 29.21 47.51 33.28
CA LEU A 63 29.56 46.37 32.43
C LEU A 63 28.40 45.37 32.26
N VAL A 64 27.35 45.47 33.07
CA VAL A 64 26.24 44.51 33.05
C VAL A 64 25.53 44.43 31.68
N PRO A 65 25.23 45.54 30.98
CA PRO A 65 24.65 45.47 29.63
C PRO A 65 25.56 44.73 28.64
N LEU A 66 26.87 45.02 28.65
CA LEU A 66 27.84 44.37 27.77
C LEU A 66 27.96 42.87 28.06
N LEU A 67 28.00 42.49 29.34
CA LEU A 67 28.03 41.07 29.74
C LEU A 67 26.76 40.33 29.30
N ALA A 68 25.59 40.99 29.36
CA ALA A 68 24.33 40.42 28.88
C ALA A 68 24.36 40.19 27.36
N GLU A 69 24.76 41.21 26.61
CA GLU A 69 24.83 41.18 25.15
C GLU A 69 25.85 40.16 24.65
N ILE A 70 27.07 40.15 25.19
CA ILE A 70 28.12 39.22 24.77
C ILE A 70 27.72 37.76 25.03
N ASN A 71 27.11 37.47 26.19
CA ASN A 71 26.60 36.12 26.47
C ASN A 71 25.49 35.71 25.50
N MET A 72 24.64 36.65 25.07
CA MET A 72 23.64 36.39 24.03
C MET A 72 24.29 36.07 22.68
N GLN A 73 25.30 36.85 22.25
CA GLN A 73 26.05 36.62 21.01
C GLN A 73 26.77 35.27 21.00
N LEU A 74 27.27 34.84 22.16
CA LEU A 74 27.89 33.51 22.37
C LEU A 74 26.86 32.39 22.60
N ARG A 75 25.57 32.71 22.55
CA ARG A 75 24.44 31.78 22.77
C ARG A 75 24.51 31.08 24.13
N ASP A 76 25.10 31.70 25.16
CA ASP A 76 24.94 31.29 26.57
C ASP A 76 23.71 31.98 27.16
N TYR A 77 22.53 31.57 26.70
CA TYR A 77 21.24 32.16 27.06
C TYR A 77 20.98 32.15 28.56
N ARG A 78 21.46 31.13 29.26
CA ARG A 78 21.29 31.02 30.72
C ARG A 78 22.08 32.11 31.45
N THR A 79 23.32 32.37 31.00
CA THR A 79 24.12 33.44 31.60
C THR A 79 23.59 34.81 31.19
N ALA A 80 23.22 34.98 29.92
CA ALA A 80 22.59 36.20 29.42
C ALA A 80 21.33 36.57 30.21
N GLU A 81 20.43 35.60 30.48
CA GLU A 81 19.24 35.81 31.32
C GLU A 81 19.60 36.40 32.69
N ARG A 82 20.66 35.90 33.34
CA ARG A 82 21.05 36.40 34.67
C ARG A 82 21.45 37.87 34.61
N TRP A 83 22.21 38.26 33.59
CA TRP A 83 22.64 39.63 33.40
C TRP A 83 21.50 40.56 33.01
N TYR A 84 20.61 40.16 32.10
CA TYR A 84 19.42 40.95 31.77
C TYR A 84 18.47 41.12 32.96
N LYS A 85 18.22 40.05 33.73
CA LYS A 85 17.43 40.15 34.98
C LYS A 85 18.09 41.11 35.99
N GLN A 86 19.42 41.13 36.08
CA GLN A 86 20.13 42.08 36.94
C GLN A 86 20.01 43.53 36.43
N LEU A 87 20.15 43.75 35.12
CA LEU A 87 20.03 45.05 34.45
C LEU A 87 18.64 45.66 34.67
N LEU A 88 17.60 44.97 34.21
CA LEU A 88 16.23 45.48 34.19
C LEU A 88 15.63 45.64 35.59
N ARG A 89 16.07 44.84 36.58
CA ARG A 89 15.66 45.03 37.98
C ARG A 89 16.12 46.38 38.54
N ARG A 90 17.28 46.87 38.10
CA ARG A 90 17.91 48.11 38.57
C ARG A 90 17.50 49.33 37.73
N ASP A 91 17.04 49.12 36.51
CA ASP A 91 16.58 50.18 35.63
C ASP A 91 15.20 50.73 36.07
N LYS A 92 15.20 51.71 36.97
CA LYS A 92 13.95 52.33 37.48
C LYS A 92 13.41 53.44 36.58
N ASP A 93 14.28 53.99 35.72
CA ASP A 93 13.98 55.13 34.87
C ASP A 93 13.73 54.72 33.40
N ASN A 94 13.72 53.41 33.11
CA ASN A 94 13.58 52.84 31.77
C ASN A 94 14.61 53.40 30.79
N VAL A 95 15.89 53.42 31.19
CA VAL A 95 17.01 53.83 30.32
C VAL A 95 17.32 52.73 29.29
N PHE A 96 17.11 51.47 29.64
CA PHE A 96 17.42 50.30 28.82
C PHE A 96 16.16 49.69 28.19
N THR A 97 15.26 50.52 27.65
CA THR A 97 14.01 50.03 27.01
C THR A 97 14.26 48.96 25.96
N GLU A 98 15.32 49.09 25.17
CA GLU A 98 15.65 48.15 24.09
C GLU A 98 16.12 46.78 24.62
N ALA A 99 16.64 46.70 25.85
CA ALA A 99 17.07 45.44 26.46
C ALA A 99 15.91 44.49 26.77
N HIS A 100 14.68 45.00 26.89
CA HIS A 100 13.48 44.17 27.06
C HIS A 100 13.26 43.23 25.86
N TYR A 101 13.54 43.68 24.63
CA TYR A 101 13.42 42.85 23.43
C TYR A 101 14.39 41.66 23.47
N ASP A 102 15.67 41.94 23.69
CA ASP A 102 16.72 40.91 23.70
C ASP A 102 16.52 39.93 24.87
N PHE A 103 16.09 40.43 26.03
CA PHE A 103 15.75 39.61 27.18
C PHE A 103 14.53 38.70 26.91
N ALA A 104 13.48 39.21 26.27
CA ALA A 104 12.32 38.43 25.88
C ALA A 104 12.70 37.30 24.91
N ARG A 105 13.56 37.56 23.93
CA ARG A 105 14.10 36.52 23.03
C ARG A 105 14.85 35.45 23.80
N ILE A 106 15.72 35.82 24.75
CA ILE A 106 16.46 34.85 25.58
C ILE A 106 15.52 33.97 26.42
N LEU A 107 14.43 34.53 26.94
CA LEU A 107 13.41 33.76 27.65
C LEU A 107 12.72 32.78 26.70
N LYS A 108 12.30 33.24 25.52
CA LYS A 108 11.70 32.41 24.47
C LYS A 108 12.62 31.26 24.05
N MET A 109 13.89 31.55 23.79
CA MET A 109 14.89 30.55 23.36
C MET A 109 15.27 29.54 24.45
N GLN A 110 14.85 29.78 25.69
CA GLN A 110 14.94 28.82 26.80
C GLN A 110 13.60 28.11 27.07
N GLY A 111 12.58 28.31 26.23
CA GLY A 111 11.24 27.75 26.36
C GLY A 111 10.39 28.39 27.46
N LYS A 112 10.80 29.54 28.01
CA LYS A 112 10.06 30.29 29.05
C LYS A 112 9.04 31.22 28.39
N TYR A 113 8.09 30.64 27.67
CA TYR A 113 7.16 31.39 26.83
C TYR A 113 6.29 32.39 27.61
N ASP A 114 5.79 32.01 28.79
CA ASP A 114 4.99 32.92 29.62
C ASP A 114 5.78 34.20 30.00
N GLU A 115 7.01 34.05 30.52
CA GLU A 115 7.89 35.18 30.86
C GLU A 115 8.25 36.00 29.59
N ALA A 116 8.51 35.33 28.46
CA ALA A 116 8.84 36.00 27.21
C ALA A 116 7.70 36.87 26.68
N ILE A 117 6.46 36.38 26.76
CA ILE A 117 5.27 37.11 26.30
C ILE A 117 5.08 38.40 27.11
N GLU A 118 5.17 38.32 28.44
CA GLU A 118 5.08 39.50 29.32
C GLU A 118 6.16 40.54 28.96
N GLU A 119 7.36 40.08 28.68
CA GLU A 119 8.49 40.93 28.36
C GLU A 119 8.39 41.57 26.96
N PHE A 120 7.94 40.82 25.95
CA PHE A 120 7.65 41.39 24.63
C PHE A 120 6.52 42.42 24.69
N GLN A 121 5.47 42.19 25.47
CA GLN A 121 4.39 43.17 25.68
C GLN A 121 4.92 44.45 26.33
N THR A 122 5.82 44.31 27.31
CA THR A 122 6.50 45.44 27.94
C THR A 122 7.30 46.23 26.90
N TYR A 123 8.12 45.56 26.09
CA TYR A 123 8.88 46.19 25.03
C TYR A 123 8.01 46.90 24.00
N LEU A 124 6.91 46.28 23.55
CA LEU A 124 5.97 46.90 22.60
C LEU A 124 5.38 48.21 23.16
N ALA A 125 5.15 48.27 24.47
CA ALA A 125 4.63 49.45 25.15
C ALA A 125 5.67 50.59 25.29
N ILE A 126 6.92 50.28 25.63
CA ILE A 126 7.93 51.29 26.01
C ILE A 126 9.09 51.48 25.03
N GLY A 127 9.34 50.50 24.15
CA GLY A 127 10.40 50.52 23.16
C GLY A 127 10.25 51.67 22.18
N THR A 128 11.34 52.02 21.50
CA THR A 128 11.38 53.18 20.61
C THR A 128 11.72 52.84 19.16
N ASP A 129 12.40 51.71 18.93
CA ASP A 129 12.76 51.25 17.60
C ASP A 129 11.56 50.61 16.88
N ALA A 130 11.18 51.18 15.73
CA ALA A 130 10.01 50.74 14.99
C ALA A 130 10.19 49.35 14.34
N GLN A 131 11.39 49.03 13.87
CA GLN A 131 11.69 47.74 13.24
C GLN A 131 11.75 46.64 14.29
N LYS A 132 12.44 46.88 15.42
CA LYS A 132 12.44 45.95 16.54
C LYS A 132 11.03 45.75 17.11
N LYS A 133 10.16 46.76 17.13
CA LYS A 133 8.74 46.55 17.52
C LYS A 133 8.00 45.62 16.57
N GLN A 134 8.26 45.70 15.27
CA GLN A 134 7.68 44.77 14.30
C GLN A 134 8.16 43.34 14.57
N LEU A 135 9.48 43.16 14.78
CA LEU A 135 10.06 41.85 15.13
C LEU A 135 9.54 41.35 16.49
N ALA A 136 9.41 42.21 17.49
CA ALA A 136 8.86 41.85 18.81
C ALA A 136 7.42 41.36 18.72
N GLN A 137 6.61 41.92 17.81
CA GLN A 137 5.25 41.44 17.58
C GLN A 137 5.25 40.04 16.93
N ILE A 138 6.17 39.78 16.01
CA ILE A 138 6.34 38.45 15.38
C ILE A 138 6.80 37.43 16.42
N GLU A 139 7.80 37.77 17.21
CA GLU A 139 8.36 36.93 18.29
C GLU A 139 7.33 36.63 19.39
N LEU A 140 6.51 37.61 19.77
CA LEU A 140 5.39 37.42 20.69
C LEU A 140 4.39 36.40 20.14
N ASN A 141 3.99 36.54 18.87
CA ASN A 141 3.09 35.59 18.23
C ASN A 141 3.73 34.18 18.17
N GLY A 142 5.05 34.11 17.99
CA GLY A 142 5.83 32.88 18.03
C GLY A 142 5.82 32.21 19.41
N ALA A 143 5.98 32.99 20.48
CA ALA A 143 5.88 32.47 21.85
C ALA A 143 4.45 31.94 22.17
N GLU A 144 3.41 32.65 21.73
CA GLU A 144 2.01 32.19 21.84
C GLU A 144 1.76 30.90 21.03
N LEU A 145 2.36 30.80 19.85
CA LEU A 145 2.34 29.59 19.03
C LEU A 145 3.05 28.43 19.75
N GLY A 146 4.20 28.68 20.37
CA GLY A 146 4.93 27.72 21.18
C GLY A 146 4.11 27.15 22.34
N MET A 147 3.25 27.93 22.97
CA MET A 147 2.35 27.44 24.01
C MET A 147 1.17 26.64 23.46
N SER A 148 0.56 27.11 22.37
CA SER A 148 -0.70 26.55 21.85
C SER A 148 -0.52 25.36 20.92
N MET A 149 0.63 25.24 20.25
CA MET A 149 0.86 24.18 19.27
C MET A 149 0.87 22.79 19.94
N PRO A 150 0.11 21.81 19.42
CA PRO A 150 0.11 20.46 19.95
C PRO A 150 1.51 19.82 19.88
N GLY A 151 1.78 18.88 20.77
CA GLY A 151 3.05 18.12 20.78
C GLY A 151 3.28 17.33 19.48
N ASN A 152 4.46 16.72 19.37
CA ASN A 152 4.98 16.11 18.15
C ASN A 152 3.93 15.31 17.37
N ALA A 153 3.88 15.56 16.05
CA ALA A 153 3.09 14.75 15.12
C ALA A 153 3.48 13.27 15.28
N LYS A 154 2.47 12.40 15.46
CA LYS A 154 2.69 10.95 15.50
C LYS A 154 3.43 10.53 14.23
N GLY A 155 4.50 9.75 14.39
CA GLY A 155 5.24 9.17 13.27
C GLY A 155 6.53 9.89 12.88
N VAL A 156 6.89 11.03 13.48
CA VAL A 156 8.23 11.62 13.29
C VAL A 156 9.15 11.23 14.45
N THR A 157 10.27 10.57 14.13
CA THR A 157 11.34 10.28 15.10
C THR A 157 12.53 11.18 14.80
N VAL A 158 13.07 11.85 15.81
CA VAL A 158 14.24 12.73 15.71
C VAL A 158 15.33 12.21 16.64
N GLU A 159 16.55 12.09 16.12
CA GLU A 159 17.71 11.60 16.85
C GLU A 159 18.94 12.43 16.49
N ALA A 160 19.76 12.76 17.48
CA ALA A 160 21.07 13.36 17.22
C ALA A 160 21.96 12.31 16.53
N LEU A 161 22.74 12.72 15.53
CA LEU A 161 23.73 11.84 14.90
C LEU A 161 24.80 11.37 15.91
N ASP A 162 25.53 10.32 15.53
CA ASP A 162 26.47 9.64 16.42
C ASP A 162 27.44 10.62 17.05
N ARG A 163 27.40 10.66 18.38
CA ARG A 163 28.19 11.56 19.21
C ARG A 163 29.64 11.11 19.36
N LYS A 164 30.03 9.95 18.83
CA LYS A 164 31.42 9.50 18.82
C LYS A 164 32.16 9.92 17.57
N THR A 165 31.46 9.95 16.44
CA THR A 165 32.04 10.16 15.10
C THR A 165 31.64 11.52 14.52
N ILE A 166 30.34 11.79 14.38
CA ILE A 166 29.82 13.01 13.73
C ILE A 166 29.73 14.18 14.70
N ASN A 167 28.90 14.07 15.73
CA ASN A 167 28.61 15.17 16.64
C ASN A 167 29.69 15.27 17.73
N THR A 168 30.45 16.37 17.71
CA THR A 168 31.55 16.66 18.63
C THR A 168 31.20 17.90 19.49
N PRO A 169 32.02 18.28 20.48
CA PRO A 169 31.72 19.48 21.28
C PRO A 169 31.70 20.81 20.50
N VAL A 170 32.34 20.89 19.33
CA VAL A 170 32.30 22.07 18.44
C VAL A 170 31.17 21.92 17.43
N SER A 171 30.69 23.00 16.80
CA SER A 171 29.53 22.91 15.89
C SER A 171 29.79 22.03 14.64
N GLN A 172 28.79 21.22 14.29
CA GLN A 172 28.62 20.56 13.00
C GLN A 172 27.39 21.13 12.28
N TYR A 173 27.53 21.47 11.00
CA TYR A 173 26.47 22.15 10.26
C TYR A 173 26.38 21.72 8.81
N THR A 174 25.21 21.99 8.22
CA THR A 174 24.91 21.84 6.79
C THR A 174 25.17 20.43 6.26
N PRO A 175 24.49 19.40 6.81
CA PRO A 175 24.57 18.05 6.27
C PRO A 175 24.09 18.00 4.81
N ALA A 176 24.74 17.20 3.98
CA ALA A 176 24.30 16.90 2.62
C ALA A 176 24.65 15.45 2.29
N LEU A 177 23.64 14.64 1.95
CA LEU A 177 23.84 13.25 1.55
C LEU A 177 23.99 13.17 0.03
N ASN A 178 24.90 12.35 -0.46
CA ASN A 178 24.96 12.07 -1.90
C ASN A 178 23.67 11.35 -2.38
N PRO A 179 23.33 11.39 -3.67
CA PRO A 179 22.09 10.78 -4.17
C PRO A 179 21.98 9.27 -3.90
N ALA A 180 23.11 8.58 -3.77
CA ALA A 180 23.16 7.15 -3.45
C ALA A 180 22.90 6.84 -1.96
N GLY A 181 22.88 7.84 -1.09
CA GLY A 181 22.69 7.67 0.35
C GLY A 181 23.89 7.10 1.10
N THR A 182 25.06 7.05 0.48
CA THR A 182 26.26 6.34 0.97
C THR A 182 27.33 7.26 1.55
N ILE A 183 27.27 8.57 1.29
CA ILE A 183 28.25 9.54 1.77
C ILE A 183 27.53 10.78 2.31
N LEU A 184 27.79 11.08 3.59
CA LEU A 184 27.37 12.32 4.25
C LEU A 184 28.51 13.34 4.18
N TYR A 185 28.24 14.50 3.59
CA TYR A 185 29.06 15.69 3.69
C TYR A 185 28.53 16.60 4.78
N PHE A 186 29.40 17.23 5.55
CA PHE A 186 29.04 18.25 6.53
C PHE A 186 30.25 19.12 6.84
N ALA A 187 30.03 20.29 7.43
CA ALA A 187 31.11 21.17 7.84
C ALA A 187 31.27 21.19 9.35
N SER A 188 32.52 21.24 9.81
CA SER A 188 32.89 21.23 11.22
C SER A 188 34.23 21.93 11.44
N TRP A 189 34.45 22.39 12.65
CA TRP A 189 35.78 22.76 13.13
C TRP A 189 36.59 21.53 13.56
N VAL A 190 37.91 21.68 13.71
CA VAL A 190 38.81 20.62 14.18
C VAL A 190 38.86 20.58 15.71
N GLY A 191 38.66 19.40 16.30
CA GLY A 191 38.95 19.16 17.72
C GLY A 191 37.72 19.16 18.64
N LYS A 192 37.95 19.40 19.93
CA LYS A 192 36.93 19.34 21.00
C LYS A 192 36.99 20.53 21.97
N ASP A 193 37.82 21.52 21.65
CA ASP A 193 38.14 22.65 22.50
C ASP A 193 37.89 23.97 21.74
N ILE A 194 37.93 25.10 22.46
CA ILE A 194 37.84 26.44 21.85
C ILE A 194 39.03 26.65 20.92
N ILE A 195 38.77 27.14 19.72
CA ILE A 195 39.79 27.38 18.69
C ILE A 195 40.29 28.82 18.81
N ILE A 196 41.60 28.95 18.96
CA ILE A 196 42.30 30.23 19.04
C ILE A 196 42.94 30.51 17.68
N MET A 197 42.59 31.65 17.07
CA MET A 197 43.12 32.10 15.77
C MET A 197 44.47 32.80 15.93
N ASP A 198 45.53 32.03 16.18
CA ASP A 198 46.90 32.53 16.38
C ASP A 198 47.85 32.26 15.18
N ASP A 199 47.45 31.41 14.24
CA ASP A 199 48.15 31.15 12.97
C ASP A 199 47.15 31.01 11.81
N GLU A 200 47.11 31.99 10.92
CA GLU A 200 46.22 32.00 9.74
C GLU A 200 46.58 30.95 8.67
N ASN A 201 47.78 30.37 8.74
CA ASN A 201 48.23 29.36 7.78
C ASN A 201 47.92 27.93 8.25
N ASP A 202 47.55 27.75 9.51
CA ASP A 202 47.21 26.44 10.06
C ASP A 202 45.77 26.06 9.63
N PRO A 203 45.59 25.05 8.76
CA PRO A 203 44.28 24.65 8.28
C PRO A 203 43.39 24.07 9.39
N GLU A 204 43.94 23.68 10.54
CA GLU A 204 43.15 23.19 11.68
C GLU A 204 42.42 24.31 12.43
N LYS A 205 42.80 25.58 12.17
CA LYS A 205 42.12 26.77 12.72
C LYS A 205 40.85 27.14 11.96
N TYR A 206 40.59 26.52 10.82
CA TYR A 206 39.45 26.84 9.98
C TYR A 206 38.43 25.70 10.00
N ALA A 207 37.17 26.06 9.79
CA ALA A 207 36.15 25.07 9.56
C ALA A 207 36.32 24.45 8.17
N ARG A 208 36.05 23.15 8.08
CA ARG A 208 36.33 22.33 6.91
C ARG A 208 35.10 21.49 6.59
N ILE A 209 34.95 21.17 5.31
CA ILE A 209 33.98 20.17 4.84
C ILE A 209 34.60 18.79 5.02
N TYR A 210 33.86 17.91 5.67
CA TYR A 210 34.16 16.51 5.90
C TYR A 210 33.23 15.64 5.06
N MET A 211 33.70 14.43 4.76
CA MET A 211 32.90 13.32 4.27
C MET A 211 32.87 12.21 5.31
N SER A 212 31.77 11.46 5.38
CA SER A 212 31.65 10.25 6.17
C SER A 212 30.88 9.21 5.37
N ALA A 213 31.40 7.99 5.30
CA ALA A 213 30.65 6.86 4.75
C ALA A 213 29.40 6.59 5.60
N VAL A 214 28.32 6.18 4.94
CA VAL A 214 27.04 5.82 5.55
C VAL A 214 26.71 4.38 5.18
N SER A 215 26.41 3.56 6.18
CA SER A 215 26.04 2.15 6.07
C SER A 215 24.81 1.87 6.91
N GLU A 216 23.82 1.18 6.36
CA GLU A 216 22.64 0.75 7.14
C GLU A 216 23.02 -0.14 8.34
N LYS A 217 24.09 -0.95 8.18
CA LYS A 217 24.52 -1.91 9.19
C LYS A 217 25.43 -1.26 10.24
N ASP A 218 26.36 -0.43 9.79
CA ASP A 218 27.48 0.05 10.60
C ASP A 218 27.34 1.54 10.98
N GLY A 219 26.31 2.22 10.49
CA GLY A 219 26.04 3.63 10.79
C GLY A 219 26.95 4.57 10.00
N TYR A 220 27.55 5.54 10.71
CA TYR A 220 28.47 6.52 10.12
C TYR A 220 29.92 6.12 10.36
N GLY A 221 30.74 6.19 9.30
CA GLY A 221 32.18 6.01 9.40
C GLY A 221 32.90 7.19 10.08
N ASP A 222 34.21 7.04 10.30
CA ASP A 222 35.02 8.15 10.81
C ASP A 222 35.11 9.28 9.75
N PRO A 223 34.80 10.53 10.10
CA PRO A 223 34.85 11.63 9.14
C PRO A 223 36.26 11.94 8.64
N VAL A 224 36.39 12.16 7.34
CA VAL A 224 37.64 12.57 6.68
C VAL A 224 37.45 13.95 6.06
N PRO A 225 38.33 14.94 6.32
CA PRO A 225 38.18 16.24 5.68
C PRO A 225 38.51 16.14 4.19
N LEU A 226 37.75 16.84 3.36
CA LEU A 226 38.08 16.99 1.94
C LEU A 226 39.46 17.65 1.76
N GLY A 227 40.08 17.43 0.60
CA GLY A 227 41.39 17.97 0.28
C GLY A 227 41.37 19.49 0.03
N PRO A 228 42.55 20.08 -0.22
CA PRO A 228 42.72 21.54 -0.38
C PRO A 228 42.00 22.12 -1.61
N GLU A 229 41.58 21.29 -2.56
CA GLU A 229 40.75 21.65 -3.69
C GLU A 229 39.38 22.19 -3.27
N ILE A 230 38.86 21.71 -2.13
CA ILE A 230 37.68 22.22 -1.44
C ILE A 230 38.10 23.09 -0.25
N ASN A 231 38.78 22.47 0.73
CA ASN A 231 39.20 23.05 2.01
C ASN A 231 40.47 23.89 1.87
N ARG A 232 40.36 25.04 1.21
CA ARG A 232 41.48 25.94 0.95
C ARG A 232 41.96 26.61 2.27
N PRO A 233 43.27 26.57 2.60
CA PRO A 233 43.81 27.26 3.77
C PRO A 233 43.49 28.77 3.76
N GLY A 234 43.27 29.34 4.95
CA GLY A 234 42.91 30.75 5.15
C GLY A 234 41.42 31.06 4.99
N TYR A 235 40.56 30.05 4.75
CA TYR A 235 39.12 30.21 4.60
C TYR A 235 38.37 29.13 5.39
N HIS A 236 37.25 29.50 6.00
CA HIS A 236 36.28 28.53 6.48
C HIS A 236 35.51 27.98 5.28
N SER A 237 35.50 26.66 5.12
CA SER A 237 34.71 25.97 4.08
C SER A 237 33.47 25.36 4.71
N ALA A 238 32.30 25.78 4.26
CA ALA A 238 31.02 25.56 4.92
C ALA A 238 29.85 25.47 3.93
N ASN A 239 28.65 25.13 4.41
CA ASN A 239 27.40 25.25 3.66
C ASN A 239 27.36 24.41 2.39
N VAL A 240 27.70 23.14 2.53
CA VAL A 240 27.75 22.19 1.42
C VAL A 240 26.35 21.88 0.89
N SER A 241 26.27 21.77 -0.44
CA SER A 241 25.04 21.49 -1.16
C SER A 241 25.37 20.77 -2.46
N LEU A 242 24.59 19.75 -2.81
CA LEU A 242 24.83 18.91 -3.98
C LEU A 242 23.75 19.14 -5.02
N SER A 243 24.12 19.05 -6.31
CA SER A 243 23.12 18.91 -7.37
C SER A 243 22.38 17.57 -7.25
N PRO A 244 21.14 17.46 -7.77
CA PRO A 244 20.36 16.22 -7.69
C PRO A 244 21.06 14.98 -8.28
N ASP A 245 21.92 15.16 -9.27
CA ASP A 245 22.73 14.10 -9.88
C ASP A 245 24.04 13.79 -9.13
N GLY A 246 24.33 14.52 -8.05
CA GLY A 246 25.53 14.37 -7.22
C GLY A 246 26.83 14.84 -7.86
N ARG A 247 26.77 15.46 -9.06
CA ARG A 247 27.98 15.79 -9.85
C ARG A 247 28.58 17.15 -9.56
N ARG A 248 27.84 18.03 -8.87
CA ARG A 248 28.23 19.39 -8.55
C ARG A 248 28.08 19.61 -7.05
N MET A 249 29.14 20.10 -6.43
CA MET A 249 29.16 20.55 -5.03
C MET A 249 29.25 22.07 -5.01
N TYR A 250 28.23 22.69 -4.44
CA TYR A 250 28.24 24.10 -4.07
C TYR A 250 28.58 24.22 -2.59
N PHE A 251 29.39 25.21 -2.25
CA PHE A 251 29.75 25.50 -0.88
C PHE A 251 30.24 26.94 -0.74
N ASN A 252 30.34 27.42 0.50
CA ASN A 252 30.90 28.73 0.79
C ASN A 252 32.38 28.65 1.18
N ARG A 253 33.15 29.62 0.72
CA ARG A 253 34.40 30.03 1.38
C ARG A 253 34.14 31.34 2.11
N ILE A 254 34.42 31.34 3.41
CA ILE A 254 34.05 32.41 4.33
C ILE A 254 35.31 32.95 5.02
N LYS A 255 35.41 34.27 5.13
CA LYS A 255 36.31 34.93 6.08
C LYS A 255 35.50 35.51 7.23
N LEU A 256 36.06 35.41 8.42
CA LEU A 256 35.47 35.98 9.63
C LEU A 256 36.27 37.22 10.06
N THR A 257 35.58 38.19 10.64
CA THR A 257 36.17 39.21 11.51
C THR A 257 35.67 38.91 12.92
N GLY A 258 36.57 38.44 13.78
CA GLY A 258 36.19 37.84 15.06
C GLY A 258 35.27 36.63 14.81
N ASN A 259 34.06 36.69 15.36
CA ASN A 259 33.06 35.64 15.23
C ASN A 259 32.07 35.83 14.07
N VAL A 260 32.18 36.92 13.28
CA VAL A 260 31.14 37.31 12.29
C VAL A 260 31.68 37.20 10.86
N PRO A 261 30.91 36.64 9.90
CA PRO A 261 31.28 36.66 8.48
C PRO A 261 31.52 38.08 7.96
N SER A 262 32.71 38.30 7.39
CA SER A 262 33.10 39.57 6.74
C SER A 262 33.17 39.44 5.23
N GLU A 263 33.41 38.23 4.72
CA GLU A 263 33.33 37.89 3.29
C GLU A 263 32.75 36.48 3.16
N SER A 264 31.80 36.27 2.25
CA SER A 264 31.33 34.93 1.87
C SER A 264 31.00 34.88 0.39
N LYS A 265 31.56 33.88 -0.27
CA LYS A 265 31.33 33.62 -1.69
C LYS A 265 30.98 32.17 -1.92
N ILE A 266 30.13 31.91 -2.90
CA ILE A 266 29.72 30.58 -3.34
C ILE A 266 30.72 30.06 -4.37
N TYR A 267 31.21 28.85 -4.15
CA TYR A 267 32.11 28.11 -5.03
C TYR A 267 31.44 26.84 -5.53
N LEU A 268 31.81 26.41 -6.73
CA LEU A 268 31.37 25.18 -7.37
C LEU A 268 32.58 24.28 -7.63
N SER A 269 32.49 23.03 -7.17
CA SER A 269 33.35 21.93 -7.61
C SER A 269 32.55 20.90 -8.40
N GLU A 270 33.16 20.38 -9.46
CA GLU A 270 32.60 19.26 -10.24
C GLU A 270 33.34 17.97 -9.88
N GLY A 271 32.60 16.88 -9.68
CA GLY A 271 33.15 15.62 -9.21
C GLY A 271 32.07 14.66 -8.75
N GLY A 272 32.38 13.80 -7.78
CA GLY A 272 31.43 12.90 -7.12
C GLY A 272 32.18 11.81 -6.35
N ASP A 273 31.56 11.30 -5.29
CA ASP A 273 32.04 10.16 -4.48
C ASP A 273 33.57 10.16 -4.24
N ASP A 274 34.08 11.29 -3.74
CA ASP A 274 35.45 11.55 -3.26
C ASP A 274 36.47 12.05 -4.30
N ASP A 275 36.08 12.23 -5.57
CA ASP A 275 36.94 12.81 -6.62
C ASP A 275 36.53 14.24 -6.97
N TRP A 276 36.44 15.11 -5.96
CA TRP A 276 36.11 16.52 -6.16
C TRP A 276 37.29 17.28 -6.80
N LYS A 277 37.02 18.09 -7.82
CA LYS A 277 38.04 18.93 -8.47
C LYS A 277 38.25 20.25 -7.73
N SER A 278 39.24 21.02 -8.15
CA SER A 278 39.43 22.41 -7.70
C SER A 278 38.19 23.26 -7.94
N ALA A 279 37.68 23.86 -6.88
CA ALA A 279 36.47 24.65 -6.93
C ALA A 279 36.71 26.05 -7.52
N ASN A 280 35.80 26.49 -8.40
CA ASN A 280 35.78 27.82 -9.00
C ASN A 280 34.70 28.68 -8.36
N GLU A 281 34.92 29.99 -8.28
CA GLU A 281 33.90 30.94 -7.82
C GLU A 281 32.71 30.92 -8.78
N VAL A 282 31.48 30.84 -8.27
CA VAL A 282 30.28 30.85 -9.09
C VAL A 282 30.07 32.25 -9.69
N VAL A 283 29.86 32.31 -11.00
CA VAL A 283 29.70 33.57 -11.73
C VAL A 283 28.23 34.00 -11.70
N GLY A 284 27.98 35.27 -11.38
CA GLY A 284 26.64 35.89 -11.38
C GLY A 284 26.01 36.03 -9.99
N VAL A 285 26.32 35.15 -9.04
CA VAL A 285 25.71 35.16 -7.69
C VAL A 285 26.55 35.87 -6.63
N ASN A 286 27.86 36.01 -6.85
CA ASN A 286 28.79 36.63 -5.91
C ASN A 286 28.99 38.13 -6.21
N GLY A 287 29.18 38.95 -5.17
CA GLY A 287 29.44 40.38 -5.27
C GLY A 287 30.05 40.96 -3.99
N ASP A 288 29.93 42.28 -3.81
CA ASP A 288 30.36 42.99 -2.58
C ASP A 288 29.32 42.89 -1.46
N TYR A 289 28.78 41.68 -1.27
CA TYR A 289 27.78 41.30 -0.29
C TYR A 289 28.04 39.84 0.12
N LEU A 290 27.41 39.36 1.19
CA LEU A 290 27.50 37.97 1.60
C LEU A 290 26.61 37.13 0.67
N ALA A 291 27.16 36.11 0.01
CA ALA A 291 26.38 35.06 -0.65
C ALA A 291 26.59 33.76 0.13
N LEU A 292 25.52 33.19 0.68
CA LEU A 292 25.56 32.12 1.67
C LEU A 292 24.55 30.99 1.36
N GLN A 293 24.79 29.80 1.91
CA GLN A 293 23.81 28.70 1.95
C GLN A 293 23.23 28.30 0.57
N PRO A 294 24.08 27.94 -0.42
CA PRO A 294 23.60 27.56 -1.74
C PRO A 294 22.68 26.33 -1.70
N SER A 295 21.65 26.31 -2.53
CA SER A 295 20.79 25.14 -2.74
C SER A 295 20.31 25.07 -4.19
N VAL A 296 20.53 23.93 -4.83
CA VAL A 296 20.03 23.68 -6.19
C VAL A 296 18.54 23.40 -6.12
N GLY A 297 17.77 24.03 -7.00
CA GLY A 297 16.35 23.76 -7.14
C GLY A 297 15.81 24.08 -8.53
N GLU A 298 14.50 24.23 -8.65
CA GLU A 298 13.84 24.48 -9.93
C GLU A 298 12.76 25.56 -9.80
N LEU A 299 12.74 26.51 -10.73
CA LEU A 299 11.64 27.46 -10.89
C LEU A 299 11.33 27.63 -12.39
N TYR A 300 10.05 27.79 -12.72
CA TYR A 300 9.59 27.98 -14.10
C TYR A 300 10.10 26.90 -15.08
N GLY A 301 10.27 25.65 -14.62
CA GLY A 301 10.79 24.55 -15.43
C GLY A 301 12.30 24.64 -15.72
N LYS A 302 13.05 25.46 -14.96
CA LYS A 302 14.48 25.68 -15.13
C LYS A 302 15.21 25.47 -13.81
N GLU A 303 16.39 24.88 -13.89
CA GLU A 303 17.29 24.78 -12.74
C GLU A 303 17.71 26.19 -12.27
N VAL A 304 17.67 26.38 -10.95
CA VAL A 304 18.09 27.61 -10.28
C VAL A 304 19.00 27.26 -9.09
N LEU A 305 19.82 28.23 -8.69
CA LEU A 305 20.52 28.20 -7.41
C LEU A 305 19.82 29.18 -6.47
N PHE A 306 19.20 28.65 -5.42
CA PHE A 306 18.77 29.42 -4.26
C PHE A 306 19.97 29.72 -3.37
N PHE A 307 19.99 30.89 -2.76
CA PHE A 307 21.01 31.27 -1.78
C PHE A 307 20.52 32.44 -0.94
N THR A 308 21.13 32.63 0.23
CA THR A 308 20.80 33.72 1.14
C THR A 308 21.81 34.86 1.00
N SER A 309 21.36 36.11 1.08
CA SER A 309 22.23 37.28 0.91
C SER A 309 21.70 38.57 1.55
N ASN A 310 22.61 39.48 1.91
CA ASN A 310 22.32 40.83 2.41
C ASN A 310 22.49 41.89 1.30
N MET A 311 22.17 41.53 0.05
CA MET A 311 22.17 42.46 -1.07
C MET A 311 21.30 43.70 -0.78
N GLU A 312 21.78 44.88 -1.19
CA GLU A 312 21.03 46.13 -1.03
C GLU A 312 19.68 46.05 -1.77
N GLY A 313 18.61 46.53 -1.11
CA GLY A 313 17.26 46.49 -1.65
C GLY A 313 16.46 45.23 -1.30
N GLY A 314 16.98 44.39 -0.40
CA GLY A 314 16.24 43.31 0.24
C GLY A 314 15.11 43.77 1.17
N GLU A 315 14.33 42.82 1.67
CA GLU A 315 13.21 43.01 2.59
C GLU A 315 13.67 43.12 4.07
N GLY A 316 14.78 42.47 4.44
CA GLY A 316 15.27 42.42 5.81
C GLY A 316 16.77 42.22 5.97
N GLY A 317 17.16 41.43 6.97
CA GLY A 317 18.56 41.17 7.29
C GLY A 317 19.22 40.35 6.18
N LEU A 318 18.91 39.06 6.16
CA LEU A 318 19.33 38.13 5.14
C LEU A 318 18.11 37.56 4.41
N ASP A 319 18.10 37.74 3.10
CA ASP A 319 16.99 37.33 2.25
C ASP A 319 17.38 36.15 1.38
N ILE A 320 16.38 35.35 0.96
CA ILE A 320 16.56 34.31 -0.06
C ILE A 320 16.42 34.91 -1.46
N TYR A 321 17.43 34.64 -2.28
CA TYR A 321 17.49 34.94 -3.70
C TYR A 321 17.55 33.64 -4.51
N TYR A 322 17.22 33.74 -5.79
CA TYR A 322 17.52 32.69 -6.76
C TYR A 322 18.21 33.26 -8.00
N ALA A 323 19.03 32.44 -8.65
CA ALA A 323 19.60 32.75 -9.96
C ALA A 323 19.44 31.56 -10.90
N THR A 324 19.10 31.82 -12.17
CA THR A 324 18.88 30.74 -13.16
C THR A 324 20.21 30.18 -13.64
N TYR A 325 20.35 28.86 -13.69
CA TYR A 325 21.56 28.20 -14.19
C TYR A 325 21.70 28.39 -15.71
N GLN A 326 22.89 28.80 -16.16
CA GLN A 326 23.20 29.04 -17.57
C GLN A 326 24.25 28.06 -18.13
N GLY A 327 24.83 27.19 -17.30
CA GLY A 327 25.86 26.23 -17.69
C GLY A 327 27.25 26.57 -17.14
N GLU A 328 28.10 25.56 -16.91
CA GLU A 328 29.52 25.70 -16.52
C GLU A 328 29.76 26.63 -15.31
N GLY A 329 28.88 26.57 -14.31
CA GLY A 329 29.00 27.42 -13.11
C GLY A 329 28.62 28.89 -13.31
N VAL A 330 28.02 29.23 -14.46
CA VAL A 330 27.48 30.56 -14.75
C VAL A 330 25.99 30.60 -14.42
N TYR A 331 25.59 31.66 -13.74
CA TYR A 331 24.22 31.95 -13.37
C TYR A 331 23.80 33.33 -13.84
N GLY A 332 22.50 33.51 -14.05
CA GLY A 332 21.92 34.82 -14.34
C GLY A 332 21.95 35.76 -13.12
N ASP A 333 21.39 36.95 -13.30
CA ASP A 333 21.30 37.94 -12.22
C ASP A 333 20.43 37.41 -11.06
N PRO A 334 20.85 37.61 -9.80
CA PRO A 334 20.05 37.24 -8.63
C PRO A 334 18.69 37.95 -8.60
N VAL A 335 17.66 37.21 -8.22
CA VAL A 335 16.30 37.72 -8.05
C VAL A 335 15.85 37.44 -6.63
N ASN A 336 15.46 38.48 -5.90
CA ASN A 336 14.89 38.38 -4.55
C ASN A 336 13.54 37.65 -4.60
N LEU A 337 13.28 36.71 -3.68
CA LEU A 337 11.99 36.00 -3.64
C LEU A 337 10.79 36.86 -3.19
N GLY A 338 11.06 38.09 -2.79
CA GLY A 338 10.07 39.11 -2.44
C GLY A 338 9.36 38.83 -1.13
N PRO A 339 8.39 39.69 -0.76
CA PRO A 339 7.76 39.69 0.56
C PRO A 339 6.80 38.52 0.80
N SER A 340 6.62 37.63 -0.19
CA SER A 340 5.92 36.35 0.00
C SER A 340 6.76 35.30 0.73
N ILE A 341 8.09 35.47 0.73
CA ILE A 341 9.04 34.56 1.35
C ILE A 341 9.95 35.32 2.31
N ASN A 342 10.52 36.44 1.86
CA ASN A 342 11.43 37.25 2.66
C ASN A 342 10.66 38.22 3.57
N THR A 343 11.26 38.54 4.70
CA THR A 343 10.67 39.34 5.77
C THR A 343 11.69 40.37 6.28
N PRO A 344 11.34 41.21 7.26
CA PRO A 344 12.33 42.05 7.94
C PRO A 344 13.38 41.30 8.79
N GLY A 345 13.19 40.00 9.02
CA GLY A 345 14.12 39.12 9.77
C GLY A 345 15.18 38.48 8.87
N ASP A 346 15.69 37.34 9.28
CA ASP A 346 16.72 36.57 8.57
C ASP A 346 16.16 35.24 8.01
N GLU A 347 16.02 35.14 6.69
CA GLU A 347 15.70 33.90 5.96
C GLU A 347 16.97 33.15 5.51
N TYR A 348 17.23 32.02 6.18
CA TYR A 348 18.44 31.21 6.04
C TYR A 348 18.20 29.81 5.46
N THR A 349 19.31 29.21 5.01
CA THR A 349 19.42 27.78 4.69
C THR A 349 18.32 27.25 3.77
N PRO A 350 18.10 27.87 2.59
CA PRO A 350 17.13 27.37 1.64
C PRO A 350 17.46 25.93 1.25
N PHE A 351 16.42 25.14 1.04
CA PHE A 351 16.50 23.78 0.55
C PHE A 351 15.29 23.47 -0.32
N TRP A 352 15.55 23.12 -1.58
CA TRP A 352 14.51 22.75 -2.51
C TRP A 352 14.30 21.23 -2.55
N PHE A 353 13.06 20.79 -2.42
CA PHE A 353 12.68 19.39 -2.60
C PHE A 353 11.26 19.30 -3.17
N ASP A 354 11.11 18.66 -4.33
CA ASP A 354 9.83 18.31 -4.96
C ASP A 354 8.78 19.45 -4.98
N GLY A 355 9.14 20.60 -5.57
CA GLY A 355 8.22 21.74 -5.67
C GLY A 355 8.07 22.57 -4.38
N THR A 356 8.79 22.22 -3.32
CA THR A 356 8.71 22.89 -2.01
C THR A 356 10.06 23.49 -1.64
N LEU A 357 10.04 24.74 -1.20
CA LEU A 357 11.18 25.42 -0.60
C LEU A 357 11.06 25.32 0.92
N TYR A 358 12.01 24.64 1.54
CA TYR A 358 12.23 24.64 2.99
C TYR A 358 13.29 25.68 3.32
N PHE A 359 13.12 26.42 4.40
CA PHE A 359 14.07 27.43 4.84
C PHE A 359 13.88 27.71 6.33
N SER A 360 14.86 28.34 6.96
CA SER A 360 14.77 28.73 8.37
C SER A 360 14.60 30.23 8.51
N SER A 361 13.82 30.70 9.48
CA SER A 361 13.55 32.13 9.66
C SER A 361 13.17 32.50 11.10
N ASP A 362 13.55 33.70 11.53
CA ASP A 362 13.04 34.43 12.71
C ASP A 362 12.09 35.58 12.33
N GLY A 363 11.82 35.72 11.04
CA GLY A 363 10.91 36.68 10.42
C GLY A 363 9.43 36.28 10.42
N TYR A 364 9.15 35.03 10.76
CA TYR A 364 7.82 34.48 10.96
C TYR A 364 7.62 34.08 12.42
N PRO A 365 6.38 33.84 12.89
CA PRO A 365 6.14 33.30 14.23
C PRO A 365 6.86 31.95 14.43
N SER A 366 8.05 31.99 15.01
CA SER A 366 8.91 30.84 15.33
C SER A 366 8.68 30.36 16.77
N LEU A 367 8.96 29.10 17.04
CA LEU A 367 8.95 28.52 18.38
C LEU A 367 10.22 28.92 19.15
N GLY A 368 11.37 28.97 18.47
CA GLY A 368 12.67 29.30 19.05
C GLY A 368 13.27 30.57 18.48
N GLY A 369 14.55 30.53 18.14
CA GLY A 369 15.19 31.60 17.38
C GLY A 369 14.86 31.43 15.90
N GLN A 370 15.70 30.69 15.18
CA GLN A 370 15.44 30.25 13.81
C GLN A 370 14.58 28.99 13.79
N ASP A 371 13.42 29.00 13.13
CA ASP A 371 12.59 27.80 12.95
C ASP A 371 12.57 27.38 11.48
N VAL A 372 12.36 26.09 11.19
CA VAL A 372 12.13 25.60 9.82
C VAL A 372 10.69 25.89 9.37
N PHE A 373 10.58 26.54 8.22
CA PHE A 373 9.36 26.79 7.47
C PHE A 373 9.42 26.12 6.09
N TYR A 374 8.24 25.96 5.47
CA TYR A 374 8.15 25.56 4.06
C TYR A 374 7.13 26.40 3.29
N ALA A 375 7.40 26.60 2.01
CA ALA A 375 6.50 27.21 1.04
C ALA A 375 6.47 26.40 -0.26
N VAL A 376 5.27 26.15 -0.78
CA VAL A 376 5.06 25.35 -2.00
C VAL A 376 5.00 26.27 -3.21
N TRP A 377 5.72 25.90 -4.26
CA TRP A 377 5.69 26.57 -5.55
C TRP A 377 4.70 25.88 -6.49
N ASN A 378 3.68 26.61 -6.96
CA ASN A 378 2.69 26.06 -7.89
C ASN A 378 3.01 26.29 -9.38
N GLY A 379 4.23 26.75 -9.70
CA GLY A 379 4.62 27.14 -11.05
C GLY A 379 4.50 28.64 -11.33
N THR A 380 3.83 29.41 -10.47
CA THR A 380 3.66 30.87 -10.66
C THR A 380 3.72 31.67 -9.36
N ASN A 381 3.20 31.12 -8.26
CA ASN A 381 3.17 31.78 -6.96
C ASN A 381 3.62 30.82 -5.86
N TRP A 382 4.19 31.40 -4.80
CA TRP A 382 4.46 30.72 -3.54
C TRP A 382 3.18 30.62 -2.70
N SER A 383 3.01 29.51 -1.99
CA SER A 383 2.08 29.46 -0.85
C SER A 383 2.59 30.37 0.27
N ALA A 384 1.72 30.71 1.22
CA ALA A 384 2.18 31.28 2.49
C ALA A 384 3.17 30.31 3.17
N PRO A 385 4.24 30.80 3.81
CA PRO A 385 5.14 29.97 4.60
C PRO A 385 4.42 29.32 5.79
N ASN A 386 4.71 28.05 6.04
CA ASN A 386 4.14 27.28 7.13
C ASN A 386 5.25 26.76 8.05
N ASN A 387 5.07 26.93 9.36
CA ASN A 387 5.98 26.38 10.37
C ASN A 387 5.88 24.85 10.37
N MET A 388 7.02 24.14 10.36
CA MET A 388 7.09 22.67 10.35
C MET A 388 6.59 22.01 11.66
N GLY A 389 6.46 22.79 12.72
CA GLY A 389 5.87 22.41 14.00
C GLY A 389 6.81 21.64 14.93
N LYS A 390 6.31 21.33 16.14
CA LYS A 390 7.10 20.82 17.29
C LYS A 390 7.84 19.50 17.07
N ALA A 391 7.49 18.74 16.03
CA ALA A 391 8.26 17.56 15.65
C ALA A 391 9.67 17.92 15.15
N TYR A 392 9.80 19.08 14.52
CA TYR A 392 11.05 19.57 13.92
C TYR A 392 11.57 20.79 14.63
N ASN A 393 10.72 21.74 15.05
CA ASN A 393 11.14 23.00 15.68
C ASN A 393 11.03 22.92 17.21
N THR A 394 11.92 23.62 17.92
CA THR A 394 11.92 23.72 19.37
C THR A 394 12.11 25.17 19.82
N ALA A 395 12.47 25.40 21.09
CA ALA A 395 12.88 26.73 21.55
C ALA A 395 14.30 27.11 21.06
N ALA A 396 15.04 26.17 20.49
CA ALA A 396 16.39 26.39 19.97
C ALA A 396 16.35 26.96 18.54
N ASP A 397 17.51 27.04 17.89
CA ASP A 397 17.59 27.27 16.46
C ASP A 397 17.52 25.93 15.71
N GLU A 398 16.71 25.85 14.67
CA GLU A 398 16.67 24.75 13.71
C GLU A 398 16.93 25.27 12.29
N ILE A 399 18.08 24.85 11.74
CA ILE A 399 18.60 25.32 10.47
C ILE A 399 19.04 24.17 9.58
N SER A 400 19.33 24.45 8.31
CA SER A 400 19.91 23.47 7.37
C SER A 400 19.07 22.20 7.19
N PHE A 401 17.75 22.35 7.12
CA PHE A 401 16.83 21.25 6.86
C PHE A 401 17.12 20.60 5.49
N ARG A 402 17.09 19.26 5.44
CA ARG A 402 17.34 18.46 4.24
C ARG A 402 16.45 17.23 4.24
N LEU A 403 16.00 16.81 3.06
CA LEU A 403 15.23 15.59 2.82
C LEU A 403 15.96 14.66 1.86
N PHE A 404 15.76 13.37 2.06
CA PHE A 404 16.19 12.28 1.19
C PHE A 404 15.21 11.08 1.33
N ASP A 405 15.44 9.99 0.60
CA ASP A 405 14.57 8.79 0.57
C ASP A 405 13.08 9.13 0.33
N ASP A 406 12.78 9.78 -0.80
CA ASP A 406 11.44 10.26 -1.19
C ASP A 406 10.78 11.19 -0.15
N GLY A 407 11.58 11.85 0.68
CA GLY A 407 11.10 12.78 1.71
C GLY A 407 10.73 12.12 3.03
N TYR A 408 10.99 10.81 3.21
CA TYR A 408 10.71 10.12 4.47
C TYR A 408 11.83 10.22 5.49
N ARG A 409 13.02 10.65 5.10
CA ARG A 409 14.16 10.82 5.99
C ARG A 409 14.83 12.15 5.71
N GLY A 410 15.53 12.66 6.70
CA GLY A 410 16.18 13.94 6.55
C GLY A 410 17.12 14.28 7.68
N PHE A 411 17.73 15.45 7.55
CA PHE A 411 18.60 16.02 8.56
C PHE A 411 18.21 17.47 8.82
N PHE A 412 18.57 17.97 9.99
CA PHE A 412 18.67 19.40 10.27
C PHE A 412 19.77 19.62 11.30
N THR A 413 20.18 20.87 11.46
CA THR A 413 21.20 21.31 12.43
C THR A 413 20.50 22.10 13.53
N SER A 414 20.90 21.89 14.79
CA SER A 414 20.28 22.59 15.92
C SER A 414 21.20 22.72 17.13
N ASN A 415 21.03 23.78 17.91
CA ASN A 415 21.74 24.02 19.18
C ASN A 415 20.91 23.68 20.42
N ARG A 416 20.02 22.68 20.33
CA ARG A 416 19.20 22.26 21.47
C ARG A 416 20.08 21.89 22.66
N PRO A 417 19.62 22.15 23.90
CA PRO A 417 20.45 22.00 25.10
C PRO A 417 20.86 20.55 25.44
N GLU A 418 20.27 19.54 24.81
CA GLU A 418 20.70 18.14 24.90
C GLU A 418 21.88 17.77 23.99
N GLY A 419 22.27 18.68 23.09
CA GLY A 419 23.41 18.55 22.18
C GLY A 419 24.76 18.64 22.87
N ARG A 420 25.84 18.57 22.09
CA ARG A 420 27.21 18.76 22.56
C ARG A 420 27.67 20.20 22.43
N SER A 421 28.50 20.61 23.38
CA SER A 421 28.89 22.01 23.51
C SER A 421 30.25 22.16 24.18
N VAL A 422 31.10 23.02 23.63
CA VAL A 422 32.37 23.42 24.26
C VAL A 422 32.17 24.47 25.36
N GLN A 423 31.14 25.32 25.24
CA GLN A 423 30.91 26.44 26.15
C GLN A 423 29.40 26.74 26.28
N GLY A 424 28.85 26.79 27.49
CA GLY A 424 27.38 26.88 27.64
C GLY A 424 26.68 25.62 27.10
N LYS A 425 25.35 25.54 27.17
CA LYS A 425 24.59 24.37 26.67
C LYS A 425 24.09 24.51 25.24
N THR A 426 24.10 25.73 24.70
CA THR A 426 23.42 26.13 23.46
C THR A 426 24.35 26.88 22.51
N CYS A 427 25.67 26.88 22.77
CA CYS A 427 26.65 27.54 21.88
C CYS A 427 26.68 26.94 20.49
N CYS A 428 26.52 25.63 20.45
CA CYS A 428 27.11 24.79 19.43
C CYS A 428 26.03 23.92 18.83
N ASP A 429 26.17 23.68 17.54
CA ASP A 429 25.14 23.03 16.76
C ASP A 429 25.53 21.56 16.51
N ASP A 430 24.57 20.67 16.72
CA ASP A 430 24.68 19.26 16.37
C ASP A 430 23.83 18.99 15.11
N ILE A 431 24.19 17.95 14.36
CA ILE A 431 23.35 17.41 13.28
C ILE A 431 22.38 16.39 13.87
N TYR A 432 21.11 16.53 13.52
CA TYR A 432 20.03 15.61 13.87
C TYR A 432 19.51 14.94 12.61
N SER A 433 19.22 13.65 12.67
CA SER A 433 18.42 12.96 11.66
C SER A 433 16.97 12.84 12.11
N PHE A 434 16.06 12.83 11.14
CA PHE A 434 14.69 12.43 11.38
C PHE A 434 14.22 11.38 10.37
N ALA A 435 13.21 10.63 10.79
CA ALA A 435 12.48 9.71 9.94
C ALA A 435 10.98 9.89 10.15
N ILE A 436 10.24 9.82 9.05
CA ILE A 436 8.78 9.89 8.98
C ILE A 436 8.28 8.47 8.74
N ALA A 437 7.49 7.95 9.67
CA ALA A 437 6.90 6.63 9.58
C ALA A 437 6.00 6.53 8.35
N ARG A 438 6.30 5.55 7.49
CA ARG A 438 5.40 5.19 6.38
C ARG A 438 4.13 4.59 6.97
N GLN A 439 3.02 5.31 6.87
CA GLN A 439 1.71 4.78 7.22
C GLN A 439 1.22 3.89 6.07
N PHE A 440 0.78 2.67 6.39
CA PHE A 440 0.28 1.71 5.41
C PHE A 440 -0.95 0.98 5.94
N VAL A 441 -1.89 0.65 5.06
CA VAL A 441 -2.94 -0.30 5.38
C VAL A 441 -2.81 -1.47 4.42
N ASP A 442 -2.54 -2.65 4.95
CA ASP A 442 -2.45 -3.87 4.14
C ASP A 442 -3.69 -4.73 4.35
N LEU A 443 -4.01 -5.53 3.34
CA LEU A 443 -5.04 -6.55 3.39
C LEU A 443 -4.43 -7.91 3.10
N VAL A 444 -4.68 -8.87 3.99
CA VAL A 444 -4.36 -10.28 3.82
C VAL A 444 -5.66 -11.07 3.69
N VAL A 445 -5.89 -11.69 2.54
CA VAL A 445 -7.10 -12.50 2.27
C VAL A 445 -6.74 -13.97 2.19
N GLY A 446 -7.46 -14.82 2.93
CA GLY A 446 -7.40 -16.27 2.80
C GLY A 446 -8.62 -16.84 2.06
N ALA A 447 -8.42 -17.57 0.97
CA ALA A 447 -9.50 -18.26 0.25
C ALA A 447 -9.63 -19.72 0.70
N PHE A 448 -10.85 -20.16 0.96
CA PHE A 448 -11.17 -21.51 1.43
C PHE A 448 -12.36 -22.09 0.67
N GLY A 449 -12.32 -23.39 0.38
CA GLY A 449 -13.47 -24.13 -0.11
C GLY A 449 -14.32 -24.59 1.08
N GLU A 450 -15.63 -24.37 1.00
CA GLU A 450 -16.60 -24.73 2.02
C GLU A 450 -17.45 -25.92 1.56
N ASN A 451 -17.11 -27.12 2.02
CA ASN A 451 -17.79 -28.36 1.66
C ASN A 451 -18.68 -28.84 2.82
N ILE A 452 -19.90 -29.27 2.51
CA ILE A 452 -20.78 -29.95 3.47
C ILE A 452 -20.42 -31.45 3.47
N GLN A 453 -20.03 -31.98 4.63
CA GLN A 453 -19.73 -33.40 4.80
C GLN A 453 -21.02 -34.23 4.95
N GLU A 454 -20.92 -35.55 4.75
CA GLU A 454 -22.06 -36.49 4.88
C GLU A 454 -22.73 -36.46 6.28
N ASP A 455 -21.99 -36.07 7.32
CA ASP A 455 -22.52 -35.91 8.68
C ASP A 455 -23.21 -34.55 8.92
N GLY A 456 -23.38 -33.74 7.87
CA GLY A 456 -23.98 -32.40 7.90
C GLY A 456 -23.02 -31.32 8.40
N LYS A 457 -21.76 -31.62 8.73
CA LYS A 457 -20.81 -30.61 9.20
C LYS A 457 -20.09 -29.92 8.06
N THR A 458 -19.85 -28.63 8.22
CA THR A 458 -19.09 -27.81 7.27
C THR A 458 -17.60 -28.02 7.45
N LYS A 459 -16.89 -28.36 6.37
CA LYS A 459 -15.43 -28.43 6.29
C LYS A 459 -14.92 -27.25 5.47
N ARG A 460 -13.97 -26.49 6.03
CA ARG A 460 -13.32 -25.37 5.36
C ARG A 460 -11.85 -25.70 5.14
N GLU A 461 -11.42 -25.75 3.89
CA GLU A 461 -10.06 -26.14 3.52
C GLU A 461 -9.43 -25.08 2.61
N PRO A 462 -8.10 -24.86 2.69
CA PRO A 462 -7.40 -23.95 1.80
C PRO A 462 -7.71 -24.23 0.34
N LEU A 463 -8.14 -23.21 -0.40
CA LEU A 463 -8.50 -23.34 -1.81
C LEU A 463 -7.35 -22.89 -2.71
N MET A 464 -6.66 -23.86 -3.31
CA MET A 464 -5.62 -23.61 -4.31
C MET A 464 -6.23 -23.29 -5.67
N GLY A 465 -5.55 -22.51 -6.49
CA GLY A 465 -6.05 -22.09 -7.81
C GLY A 465 -7.13 -21.02 -7.76
N ALA A 466 -7.40 -20.44 -6.59
CA ALA A 466 -8.36 -19.34 -6.45
C ALA A 466 -7.78 -18.03 -7.02
N THR A 467 -8.68 -17.18 -7.51
CA THR A 467 -8.39 -15.80 -7.88
C THR A 467 -9.17 -14.88 -6.95
N VAL A 468 -8.48 -13.92 -6.34
CA VAL A 468 -9.12 -12.86 -5.55
C VAL A 468 -8.98 -11.56 -6.32
N GLN A 469 -10.05 -10.78 -6.36
CA GLN A 469 -10.11 -9.45 -6.97
C GLN A 469 -10.46 -8.44 -5.88
N LEU A 470 -9.72 -7.33 -5.83
CA LEU A 470 -9.98 -6.18 -4.97
C LEU A 470 -10.42 -5.00 -5.84
N ILE A 471 -11.56 -4.41 -5.53
CA ILE A 471 -12.15 -3.27 -6.22
C ILE A 471 -12.24 -2.10 -5.24
N ASP A 472 -11.62 -0.97 -5.58
CA ASP A 472 -11.74 0.29 -4.85
C ASP A 472 -12.98 1.04 -5.33
N GLY A 473 -14.00 1.12 -4.46
CA GLY A 473 -15.26 1.80 -4.73
C GLY A 473 -15.18 3.33 -4.66
N SER A 474 -14.04 3.89 -4.26
CA SER A 474 -13.82 5.33 -4.08
C SER A 474 -13.24 5.98 -5.34
N VAL A 475 -12.80 5.16 -6.30
CA VAL A 475 -12.19 5.61 -7.56
C VAL A 475 -13.27 5.88 -8.62
N ALA A 476 -13.15 6.99 -9.35
CA ALA A 476 -14.08 7.36 -10.40
C ALA A 476 -14.08 6.34 -11.56
N ALA A 477 -15.28 6.06 -12.11
CA ALA A 477 -15.45 5.08 -13.19
C ALA A 477 -14.54 5.37 -14.40
N GLY A 478 -13.71 4.39 -14.79
CA GLY A 478 -12.78 4.47 -15.91
C GLY A 478 -11.32 4.75 -15.54
N VAL A 479 -11.00 4.93 -14.26
CA VAL A 479 -9.64 4.95 -13.71
C VAL A 479 -9.31 3.55 -13.15
N GLU A 480 -8.05 3.10 -13.24
CA GLU A 480 -7.60 1.82 -12.66
C GLU A 480 -7.86 1.80 -11.15
N GLY A 481 -8.91 1.11 -10.73
CA GLY A 481 -9.28 0.90 -9.31
C GLY A 481 -9.45 -0.58 -8.97
N THR A 482 -9.00 -1.49 -9.83
CA THR A 482 -9.19 -2.93 -9.67
C THR A 482 -7.86 -3.66 -9.73
N GLN A 483 -7.56 -4.41 -8.67
CA GLN A 483 -6.39 -5.29 -8.59
C GLN A 483 -6.88 -6.74 -8.56
N SER A 484 -6.16 -7.66 -9.19
CA SER A 484 -6.49 -9.09 -9.17
C SER A 484 -5.24 -9.94 -9.05
N LEU A 485 -5.30 -10.94 -8.18
CA LEU A 485 -4.22 -11.88 -7.93
C LEU A 485 -4.75 -13.31 -8.03
N THR A 486 -4.04 -14.16 -8.77
CA THR A 486 -4.33 -15.60 -8.92
C THR A 486 -3.19 -16.41 -8.29
N MET A 487 -3.54 -17.37 -7.43
CA MET A 487 -2.56 -18.22 -6.75
C MET A 487 -2.76 -19.69 -7.11
N ASN A 488 -1.89 -20.24 -7.94
CA ASN A 488 -2.00 -21.64 -8.38
C ASN A 488 -1.71 -22.63 -7.25
N ASN A 489 -0.72 -22.33 -6.38
CA ASN A 489 -0.21 -23.23 -5.34
C ASN A 489 -0.34 -22.63 -3.92
N GLY A 490 -1.17 -21.60 -3.74
CA GLY A 490 -1.39 -20.94 -2.46
C GLY A 490 -2.82 -20.46 -2.32
N ASN A 491 -3.20 -20.05 -1.11
CA ASN A 491 -4.55 -19.57 -0.80
C ASN A 491 -4.57 -18.22 -0.06
N VAL A 492 -3.42 -17.53 0.04
CA VAL A 492 -3.28 -16.23 0.71
C VAL A 492 -2.91 -15.15 -0.30
N PHE A 493 -3.57 -14.01 -0.23
CA PHE A 493 -3.46 -12.89 -1.15
C PHE A 493 -3.18 -11.61 -0.36
N ASN A 494 -2.21 -10.81 -0.80
CA ASN A 494 -1.82 -9.57 -0.12
C ASN A 494 -2.08 -8.37 -1.03
N TYR A 495 -2.72 -7.33 -0.48
CA TYR A 495 -2.98 -6.06 -1.18
C TYR A 495 -2.55 -4.89 -0.31
N GLY A 496 -1.99 -3.85 -0.93
CA GLY A 496 -1.88 -2.53 -0.30
C GLY A 496 -3.17 -1.75 -0.50
N LEU A 497 -3.66 -1.13 0.56
CA LEU A 497 -4.87 -0.31 0.58
C LEU A 497 -4.55 1.17 0.79
N THR A 498 -5.45 2.02 0.33
CA THR A 498 -5.47 3.45 0.62
C THR A 498 -6.33 3.71 1.86
N PHE A 499 -5.95 4.71 2.65
CA PHE A 499 -6.74 5.19 3.79
C PHE A 499 -8.06 5.82 3.32
N GLU A 500 -9.08 5.83 4.18
CA GLU A 500 -10.37 6.51 3.92
C GLU A 500 -11.14 6.02 2.68
N HIS A 501 -10.91 4.79 2.23
CA HIS A 501 -11.51 4.21 1.02
C HIS A 501 -12.43 3.03 1.34
N ALA A 502 -13.40 2.78 0.47
CA ALA A 502 -14.27 1.60 0.51
C ALA A 502 -13.85 0.56 -0.53
N TYR A 503 -13.89 -0.72 -0.16
CA TYR A 503 -13.39 -1.84 -0.96
C TYR A 503 -14.39 -2.97 -1.09
N THR A 504 -14.38 -3.65 -2.24
CA THR A 504 -15.09 -4.92 -2.49
C THR A 504 -14.08 -6.00 -2.88
N LEU A 505 -14.21 -7.18 -2.29
CA LEU A 505 -13.46 -8.39 -2.58
C LEU A 505 -14.34 -9.41 -3.28
N ILE A 506 -13.81 -10.03 -4.33
CA ILE A 506 -14.47 -11.12 -5.06
C ILE A 506 -13.49 -12.27 -5.18
N ALA A 507 -13.79 -13.42 -4.59
CA ALA A 507 -13.02 -14.65 -4.77
C ALA A 507 -13.71 -15.58 -5.76
N THR A 508 -12.95 -16.13 -6.70
CA THR A 508 -13.45 -17.00 -7.77
C THR A 508 -12.59 -18.26 -7.91
N HIS A 509 -13.22 -19.36 -8.30
CA HIS A 509 -12.57 -20.62 -8.67
C HIS A 509 -13.47 -21.37 -9.65
N PRO A 510 -12.94 -22.08 -10.68
CA PRO A 510 -13.77 -22.78 -11.67
C PRO A 510 -14.81 -23.74 -11.09
N ASP A 511 -14.42 -24.54 -10.09
CA ASP A 511 -15.28 -25.55 -9.47
C ASP A 511 -16.16 -25.03 -8.32
N TYR A 512 -16.10 -23.74 -7.99
CA TYR A 512 -16.84 -23.15 -6.87
C TYR A 512 -17.64 -21.93 -7.32
N PHE A 513 -18.74 -21.65 -6.61
CA PHE A 513 -19.42 -20.37 -6.73
C PHE A 513 -18.55 -19.27 -6.15
N PRO A 514 -18.57 -18.05 -6.73
CA PRO A 514 -17.80 -16.95 -6.17
C PRO A 514 -18.31 -16.58 -4.79
N ASP A 515 -17.42 -15.96 -4.02
CA ASP A 515 -17.74 -15.34 -2.74
C ASP A 515 -17.40 -13.85 -2.83
N THR A 516 -18.18 -12.98 -2.17
CA THR A 516 -18.05 -11.53 -2.25
C THR A 516 -18.12 -10.91 -0.86
N MET A 517 -17.32 -9.86 -0.61
CA MET A 517 -17.32 -9.14 0.66
C MET A 517 -16.98 -7.67 0.48
N THR A 518 -17.53 -6.79 1.31
CA THR A 518 -17.18 -5.36 1.33
C THR A 518 -16.61 -4.91 2.68
N PHE A 519 -15.67 -3.97 2.66
CA PHE A 519 -15.11 -3.34 3.87
C PHE A 519 -14.58 -1.93 3.55
N ASN A 520 -14.09 -1.18 4.55
CA ASN A 520 -13.50 0.15 4.33
C ASN A 520 -12.32 0.44 5.28
N THR A 521 -11.55 1.47 4.96
CA THR A 521 -10.41 1.97 5.73
C THR A 521 -10.67 3.33 6.38
N VAL A 522 -11.95 3.74 6.47
CA VAL A 522 -12.37 5.02 7.06
C VAL A 522 -12.10 5.02 8.56
N GLY A 523 -11.42 6.06 9.05
CA GLY A 523 -11.04 6.24 10.44
C GLY A 523 -9.81 5.44 10.89
N ILE A 524 -9.11 4.77 9.97
CA ILE A 524 -7.80 4.16 10.29
C ILE A 524 -6.75 5.28 10.23
N THR A 525 -6.10 5.56 11.36
CA THR A 525 -5.11 6.66 11.46
C THR A 525 -3.66 6.19 11.63
N ASP A 526 -3.47 4.90 11.84
CA ASP A 526 -2.16 4.26 12.10
C ASP A 526 -2.01 3.04 11.17
N SER A 527 -0.78 2.61 10.94
CA SER A 527 -0.53 1.45 10.07
C SER A 527 -1.24 0.20 10.59
N LYS A 528 -1.89 -0.53 9.68
CA LYS A 528 -2.74 -1.67 10.06
C LYS A 528 -2.76 -2.75 8.98
N THR A 529 -2.67 -4.01 9.38
CA THR A 529 -3.00 -5.14 8.50
C THR A 529 -4.42 -5.62 8.81
N ILE A 530 -5.27 -5.67 7.79
CA ILE A 530 -6.63 -6.21 7.84
C ILE A 530 -6.57 -7.65 7.35
N GLU A 531 -7.09 -8.58 8.15
CA GLU A 531 -7.18 -9.99 7.75
C GLU A 531 -8.62 -10.34 7.37
N GLN A 532 -8.78 -11.03 6.25
CA GLN A 532 -10.08 -11.42 5.70
C GLN A 532 -10.07 -12.88 5.24
N ARG A 533 -11.21 -13.56 5.33
CA ARG A 533 -11.37 -14.95 4.90
C ARG A 533 -12.61 -15.11 4.04
N MET A 534 -12.46 -15.77 2.89
CA MET A 534 -13.53 -16.02 1.93
C MET A 534 -13.80 -17.52 1.84
N TYR A 535 -15.07 -17.90 1.77
CA TYR A 535 -15.55 -19.28 1.86
C TYR A 535 -16.41 -19.62 0.65
N LEU A 536 -15.78 -20.16 -0.40
CA LEU A 536 -16.46 -20.47 -1.66
C LEU A 536 -17.18 -21.82 -1.56
N LYS A 537 -18.41 -21.90 -2.06
CA LYS A 537 -19.23 -23.13 -2.06
C LYS A 537 -19.04 -23.93 -3.36
N PRO A 538 -18.90 -25.26 -3.31
CA PRO A 538 -18.65 -26.07 -4.51
C PRO A 538 -19.85 -26.03 -5.47
N ARG A 539 -19.56 -26.05 -6.77
CA ARG A 539 -20.58 -26.18 -7.81
C ARG A 539 -21.04 -27.65 -7.91
N PRO A 540 -22.35 -27.92 -8.07
CA PRO A 540 -22.83 -29.27 -8.37
C PRO A 540 -22.24 -29.72 -9.72
N LYS A 541 -21.65 -30.91 -9.77
CA LYS A 541 -21.28 -31.53 -11.05
C LYS A 541 -22.56 -31.91 -11.79
N GLU A 542 -22.74 -31.40 -13.02
CA GLU A 542 -23.91 -31.77 -13.83
C GLU A 542 -23.94 -33.31 -14.04
N PRO A 543 -25.10 -33.97 -13.89
CA PRO A 543 -25.18 -35.41 -14.13
C PRO A 543 -24.98 -35.72 -15.62
N GLU A 544 -24.04 -36.61 -15.93
CA GLU A 544 -23.79 -37.08 -17.29
C GLU A 544 -24.92 -38.02 -17.76
N PHE A 545 -25.51 -37.72 -18.92
CA PHE A 545 -26.47 -38.58 -19.60
C PHE A 545 -25.87 -39.11 -20.89
N ILE A 546 -26.04 -40.41 -21.16
CA ILE A 546 -25.84 -40.95 -22.50
C ILE A 546 -27.15 -40.93 -23.27
N THR A 547 -27.08 -40.66 -24.57
CA THR A 547 -28.22 -40.84 -25.48
C THR A 547 -28.00 -42.16 -26.20
N VAL A 548 -28.99 -43.06 -26.14
CA VAL A 548 -28.96 -44.31 -26.89
C VAL A 548 -30.02 -44.25 -27.97
N GLU A 549 -29.63 -44.53 -29.21
CA GLU A 549 -30.53 -44.60 -30.36
C GLU A 549 -31.15 -46.01 -30.51
N ILE A 550 -32.29 -46.10 -31.20
CA ILE A 550 -32.94 -47.37 -31.55
C ILE A 550 -31.99 -48.28 -32.36
N GLU A 551 -32.12 -49.59 -32.20
CA GLU A 551 -31.24 -50.64 -32.75
C GLU A 551 -29.78 -50.62 -32.25
N GLN A 552 -29.38 -49.71 -31.36
CA GLN A 552 -28.08 -49.76 -30.72
C GLN A 552 -28.09 -50.71 -29.51
N PRO A 553 -27.11 -51.63 -29.39
CA PRO A 553 -26.96 -52.47 -28.21
C PRO A 553 -26.51 -51.64 -27.01
N ILE A 554 -27.23 -51.80 -25.90
CA ILE A 554 -26.89 -51.29 -24.59
C ILE A 554 -26.31 -52.46 -23.81
N GLU A 555 -25.06 -52.29 -23.41
CA GLU A 555 -24.34 -53.27 -22.60
C GLU A 555 -24.75 -53.20 -21.13
N LEU A 556 -24.86 -54.38 -20.52
CA LEU A 556 -25.19 -54.56 -19.12
C LEU A 556 -24.02 -55.25 -18.42
N GLU A 557 -23.29 -54.50 -17.60
CA GLU A 557 -22.02 -54.93 -17.01
C GLU A 557 -22.15 -56.12 -16.04
N ASN A 558 -23.35 -56.39 -15.54
CA ASN A 558 -23.63 -57.39 -14.51
C ASN A 558 -24.32 -58.66 -15.04
N ILE A 559 -24.74 -58.70 -16.31
CA ILE A 559 -25.33 -59.91 -16.92
C ILE A 559 -24.23 -60.73 -17.61
N LEU A 560 -23.32 -61.21 -16.78
CA LEU A 560 -22.26 -62.14 -17.14
C LEU A 560 -22.61 -63.54 -16.64
N TYR A 561 -22.13 -64.55 -17.36
CA TYR A 561 -22.33 -65.95 -17.00
C TYR A 561 -21.01 -66.67 -16.82
N ASP A 562 -20.99 -67.60 -15.86
CA ASP A 562 -19.94 -68.59 -15.74
C ASP A 562 -19.93 -69.52 -16.97
N PHE A 563 -18.81 -70.22 -17.18
CA PHE A 563 -18.70 -71.23 -18.21
C PHE A 563 -19.81 -72.30 -18.01
N ASP A 564 -20.59 -72.53 -19.07
CA ASP A 564 -21.69 -73.49 -19.09
C ASP A 564 -22.91 -73.21 -18.17
N ASP A 565 -23.13 -71.97 -17.71
CA ASP A 565 -24.27 -71.58 -16.86
C ASP A 565 -25.28 -70.65 -17.57
N ASP A 566 -26.57 -70.73 -17.19
CA ASP A 566 -27.67 -69.89 -17.66
C ASP A 566 -28.49 -69.22 -16.53
N ARG A 567 -28.03 -69.34 -15.28
CA ARG A 567 -28.69 -68.76 -14.11
C ARG A 567 -28.46 -67.25 -13.99
N ILE A 568 -29.52 -66.51 -13.65
CA ILE A 568 -29.44 -65.08 -13.32
C ILE A 568 -28.88 -64.95 -11.90
N THR A 569 -27.76 -64.23 -11.76
CA THR A 569 -27.15 -63.94 -10.46
C THR A 569 -27.80 -62.73 -9.79
N LYS A 570 -27.63 -62.54 -8.47
CA LYS A 570 -28.11 -61.34 -7.76
C LYS A 570 -27.58 -60.04 -8.35
N GLN A 571 -26.33 -60.07 -8.84
CA GLN A 571 -25.70 -58.92 -9.48
C GLN A 571 -26.39 -58.60 -10.82
N SER A 572 -26.74 -59.63 -11.59
CA SER A 572 -27.47 -59.50 -12.85
C SER A 572 -28.90 -58.94 -12.67
N GLU A 573 -29.50 -59.09 -11.48
CA GLU A 573 -30.82 -58.50 -11.17
C GLU A 573 -30.79 -56.96 -11.15
N ILE A 574 -29.66 -56.32 -10.84
CA ILE A 574 -29.52 -54.85 -10.82
C ILE A 574 -29.71 -54.28 -12.24
N ASP A 575 -29.09 -54.92 -13.22
CA ASP A 575 -29.19 -54.52 -14.62
C ASP A 575 -30.56 -54.86 -15.21
N LEU A 576 -31.13 -56.01 -14.85
CA LEU A 576 -32.48 -56.37 -15.26
C LEU A 576 -33.54 -55.44 -14.62
N GLN A 577 -33.32 -54.96 -13.39
CA GLN A 577 -34.14 -53.94 -12.75
C GLN A 577 -34.06 -52.60 -13.51
N THR A 578 -32.87 -52.22 -13.98
CA THR A 578 -32.69 -51.03 -14.82
C THR A 578 -33.47 -51.14 -16.13
N ILE A 579 -33.43 -52.30 -16.80
CA ILE A 579 -34.25 -52.56 -17.99
C ILE A 579 -35.74 -52.46 -17.65
N PHE A 580 -36.18 -53.07 -16.55
CA PHE A 580 -37.56 -53.03 -16.10
C PHE A 580 -38.07 -51.60 -15.88
N GLU A 581 -37.27 -50.75 -15.21
CA GLU A 581 -37.59 -49.34 -14.98
C GLU A 581 -37.69 -48.57 -16.30
N LEU A 582 -36.74 -48.77 -17.22
CA LEU A 582 -36.79 -48.16 -18.55
C LEU A 582 -38.03 -48.62 -19.33
N MET A 583 -38.38 -49.89 -19.32
CA MET A 583 -39.57 -50.41 -20.03
C MET A 583 -40.91 -49.97 -19.41
N ASN A 584 -40.92 -49.56 -18.14
CA ASN A 584 -42.07 -48.92 -17.50
C ASN A 584 -42.11 -47.40 -17.79
N GLU A 585 -40.95 -46.75 -17.82
CA GLU A 585 -40.81 -45.34 -18.19
C GLU A 585 -41.24 -45.10 -19.66
N TYR A 586 -40.97 -46.09 -20.53
CA TYR A 586 -41.35 -46.10 -21.94
C TYR A 586 -42.30 -47.29 -22.24
N PRO A 587 -43.62 -47.15 -22.06
CA PRO A 587 -44.58 -48.26 -22.17
C PRO A 587 -44.71 -48.90 -23.57
N ASP A 588 -44.28 -48.21 -24.62
CA ASP A 588 -44.26 -48.66 -26.02
C ASP A 588 -42.94 -49.33 -26.42
N MET A 589 -41.91 -49.24 -25.58
CA MET A 589 -40.60 -49.83 -25.84
C MET A 589 -40.68 -51.35 -25.98
N LYS A 590 -40.19 -51.89 -27.07
CA LYS A 590 -39.90 -53.31 -27.24
C LYS A 590 -38.40 -53.50 -27.35
N ILE A 591 -37.90 -54.52 -26.65
CA ILE A 591 -36.48 -54.82 -26.61
C ILE A 591 -36.18 -56.20 -27.19
N GLU A 592 -34.99 -56.34 -27.72
CA GLU A 592 -34.34 -57.63 -27.94
C GLU A 592 -33.31 -57.84 -26.84
N LEU A 593 -33.36 -58.99 -26.16
CA LEU A 593 -32.31 -59.51 -25.29
C LEU A 593 -31.44 -60.47 -26.09
N GLY A 594 -30.26 -60.01 -26.47
CA GLY A 594 -29.26 -60.78 -27.21
C GLY A 594 -28.26 -61.39 -26.25
N SER A 595 -28.21 -62.72 -26.16
CA SER A 595 -27.20 -63.41 -25.36
C SER A 595 -26.17 -64.10 -26.25
N HIS A 596 -24.95 -64.17 -25.74
CA HIS A 596 -23.80 -64.69 -26.49
C HIS A 596 -22.97 -65.67 -25.64
N THR A 597 -22.14 -66.46 -26.31
CA THR A 597 -21.13 -67.34 -25.70
C THR A 597 -19.74 -66.94 -26.16
N ASP A 598 -18.72 -67.49 -25.49
CA ASP A 598 -17.37 -67.49 -26.05
C ASP A 598 -17.22 -68.60 -27.11
N ALA A 599 -16.11 -68.61 -27.84
CA ALA A 599 -15.87 -69.54 -28.95
C ALA A 599 -15.59 -71.00 -28.52
N ARG A 600 -15.56 -71.30 -27.21
CA ARG A 600 -15.22 -72.65 -26.72
C ARG A 600 -16.49 -73.49 -26.64
N GLY A 601 -16.61 -74.46 -27.54
CA GLY A 601 -17.75 -75.38 -27.61
C GLY A 601 -18.15 -75.68 -29.05
N GLU A 602 -19.08 -76.61 -29.24
CA GLU A 602 -19.69 -76.86 -30.55
C GLU A 602 -20.71 -75.76 -30.87
N ASP A 603 -20.76 -75.26 -32.11
CA ASP A 603 -21.65 -74.16 -32.53
C ASP A 603 -23.12 -74.38 -32.14
N ASN A 604 -23.62 -75.61 -32.33
CA ASN A 604 -25.00 -75.97 -31.97
C ASN A 604 -25.23 -75.89 -30.45
N TYR A 605 -24.21 -76.27 -29.66
CA TYR A 605 -24.27 -76.21 -28.20
C TYR A 605 -24.32 -74.76 -27.70
N ASN A 606 -23.43 -73.93 -28.22
CA ASN A 606 -23.34 -72.52 -27.86
C ASN A 606 -24.58 -71.71 -28.28
N LYS A 607 -25.15 -72.05 -29.44
CA LYS A 607 -26.43 -71.49 -29.89
C LYS A 607 -27.57 -71.84 -28.91
N ASP A 608 -27.66 -73.09 -28.47
CA ASP A 608 -28.66 -73.50 -27.49
C ASP A 608 -28.41 -72.86 -26.11
N LEU A 609 -27.16 -72.76 -25.66
CA LEU A 609 -26.78 -72.16 -24.39
C LEU A 609 -27.10 -70.66 -24.35
N SER A 610 -26.71 -69.91 -25.38
CA SER A 610 -27.05 -68.49 -25.50
C SER A 610 -28.57 -68.27 -25.56
N GLN A 611 -29.32 -69.12 -26.26
CA GLN A 611 -30.78 -69.02 -26.29
C GLN A 611 -31.40 -69.22 -24.90
N ARG A 612 -30.88 -70.17 -24.12
CA ARG A 612 -31.34 -70.38 -22.73
C ARG A 612 -31.04 -69.17 -21.84
N ARG A 613 -29.86 -68.53 -22.00
CA ARG A 613 -29.47 -67.30 -21.29
C ARG A 613 -30.42 -66.13 -21.58
N ALA A 614 -30.73 -65.89 -22.85
CA ALA A 614 -31.67 -64.84 -23.26
C ALA A 614 -33.07 -65.11 -22.71
N GLU A 615 -33.51 -66.37 -22.73
CA GLU A 615 -34.81 -66.76 -22.18
C GLU A 615 -34.86 -66.66 -20.65
N SER A 616 -33.74 -66.90 -19.95
CA SER A 616 -33.62 -66.67 -18.50
C SER A 616 -33.81 -65.21 -18.12
N ALA A 617 -33.15 -64.29 -18.83
CA ALA A 617 -33.31 -62.85 -18.63
C ALA A 617 -34.75 -62.38 -18.96
N ARG A 618 -35.33 -62.88 -20.06
CA ARG A 618 -36.72 -62.62 -20.43
C ARG A 618 -37.70 -63.11 -19.36
N ARG A 619 -37.55 -64.33 -18.86
CA ARG A 619 -38.41 -64.87 -17.79
C ARG A 619 -38.35 -64.02 -16.54
N TRP A 620 -37.17 -63.49 -16.21
CA TRP A 620 -37.02 -62.59 -15.07
C TRP A 620 -37.84 -61.31 -15.25
N LEU A 621 -37.72 -60.62 -16.39
CA LEU A 621 -38.49 -59.41 -16.70
C LEU A 621 -40.01 -59.66 -16.75
N MET A 622 -40.42 -60.82 -17.28
CA MET A 622 -41.83 -61.23 -17.28
C MET A 622 -42.37 -61.44 -15.87
N ARG A 623 -41.58 -61.97 -14.93
CA ARG A 623 -41.98 -62.09 -13.52
C ARG A 623 -42.16 -60.74 -12.84
N MET A 624 -41.39 -59.73 -13.24
CA MET A 624 -41.51 -58.35 -12.75
C MET A 624 -42.71 -57.60 -13.36
N GLY A 625 -43.34 -58.13 -14.41
CA GLY A 625 -44.59 -57.61 -14.97
C GLY A 625 -44.52 -57.10 -16.41
N ILE A 626 -43.40 -57.27 -17.11
CA ILE A 626 -43.29 -56.86 -18.52
C ILE A 626 -44.01 -57.87 -19.43
N GLY A 627 -44.80 -57.38 -20.38
CA GLY A 627 -45.53 -58.19 -21.36
C GLY A 627 -44.61 -59.03 -22.25
N ARG A 628 -45.01 -60.28 -22.52
CA ARG A 628 -44.22 -61.25 -23.33
C ARG A 628 -43.93 -60.76 -24.75
N ASP A 629 -44.84 -59.99 -25.31
CA ASP A 629 -44.81 -59.39 -26.64
C ASP A 629 -43.83 -58.21 -26.75
N ARG A 630 -43.37 -57.66 -25.62
CA ARG A 630 -42.42 -56.55 -25.56
C ARG A 630 -40.96 -56.99 -25.46
N ILE A 631 -40.70 -58.30 -25.38
CA ILE A 631 -39.34 -58.86 -25.22
C ILE A 631 -39.13 -59.97 -26.25
N VAL A 632 -38.16 -59.76 -27.15
CA VAL A 632 -37.61 -60.78 -28.04
C VAL A 632 -36.34 -61.34 -27.38
N ALA A 633 -36.23 -62.66 -27.25
CA ALA A 633 -35.02 -63.31 -26.70
C ALA A 633 -34.27 -64.04 -27.81
N GLN A 634 -33.03 -63.64 -28.07
CA GLN A 634 -32.23 -64.12 -29.19
C GLN A 634 -30.88 -64.68 -28.70
N GLY A 635 -30.64 -65.96 -28.95
CA GLY A 635 -29.33 -66.59 -28.76
C GLY A 635 -28.47 -66.46 -30.03
N TYR A 636 -27.31 -65.84 -29.89
CA TYR A 636 -26.35 -65.64 -30.99
C TYR A 636 -25.21 -66.68 -31.01
N GLY A 637 -25.07 -67.50 -29.96
CA GLY A 637 -23.88 -68.34 -29.75
C GLY A 637 -22.61 -67.49 -29.75
N GLU A 638 -21.55 -68.02 -30.35
CA GLU A 638 -20.25 -67.36 -30.55
C GLU A 638 -20.18 -66.49 -31.80
N THR A 639 -21.24 -66.46 -32.62
CA THR A 639 -21.22 -65.86 -33.98
C THR A 639 -21.08 -64.34 -33.99
N VAL A 640 -21.28 -63.68 -32.85
CA VAL A 640 -21.12 -62.23 -32.68
C VAL A 640 -20.15 -61.96 -31.53
N PRO A 641 -18.83 -61.97 -31.78
CA PRO A 641 -17.83 -61.61 -30.79
C PRO A 641 -17.93 -60.14 -30.38
N LYS A 642 -17.55 -59.82 -29.14
CA LYS A 642 -17.64 -58.46 -28.60
C LYS A 642 -16.63 -57.52 -29.26
N THR A 643 -17.06 -56.31 -29.59
CA THR A 643 -16.15 -55.21 -29.96
C THR A 643 -15.82 -54.37 -28.72
N VAL A 644 -14.54 -54.08 -28.49
CA VAL A 644 -14.04 -53.34 -27.33
C VAL A 644 -14.38 -51.86 -27.46
N THR A 645 -15.04 -51.30 -26.45
CA THR A 645 -15.39 -49.87 -26.37
C THR A 645 -14.28 -49.07 -25.68
N ALA A 646 -14.25 -47.74 -25.83
CA ALA A 646 -13.35 -46.85 -25.07
C ALA A 646 -13.31 -47.18 -23.58
N LYS A 647 -14.51 -47.38 -22.99
CA LYS A 647 -14.70 -47.67 -21.57
C LYS A 647 -14.11 -49.04 -21.17
N LEU A 648 -14.23 -50.05 -22.05
CA LEU A 648 -13.64 -51.36 -21.79
C LEU A 648 -12.11 -51.33 -21.89
N ALA A 649 -11.55 -50.56 -22.84
CA ALA A 649 -10.12 -50.37 -22.99
C ALA A 649 -9.48 -49.61 -21.81
N GLU A 650 -10.20 -48.67 -21.20
CA GLU A 650 -9.77 -48.00 -19.97
C GLU A 650 -9.71 -48.98 -18.78
N LYS A 651 -10.70 -49.89 -18.69
CA LYS A 651 -10.80 -50.87 -17.61
C LYS A 651 -9.80 -52.02 -17.76
N LEU A 652 -9.60 -52.50 -18.97
CA LEU A 652 -8.72 -53.60 -19.32
C LEU A 652 -7.60 -53.07 -20.22
N ALA A 653 -6.53 -52.58 -19.59
CA ALA A 653 -5.43 -51.90 -20.26
C ALA A 653 -4.72 -52.72 -21.37
N PHE A 654 -4.97 -54.04 -21.43
CA PHE A 654 -4.45 -54.93 -22.48
C PHE A 654 -5.30 -54.93 -23.77
N LEU A 655 -6.50 -54.34 -23.75
CA LEU A 655 -7.40 -54.21 -24.90
C LEU A 655 -7.40 -52.77 -25.43
N LYS A 656 -7.60 -52.61 -26.74
CA LYS A 656 -7.75 -51.30 -27.38
C LYS A 656 -9.16 -51.12 -27.91
N GLU A 657 -9.65 -49.88 -27.88
CA GLU A 657 -10.95 -49.56 -28.48
C GLU A 657 -10.98 -49.95 -29.97
N GLY A 658 -12.03 -50.66 -30.36
CA GLY A 658 -12.22 -51.20 -31.70
C GLY A 658 -11.72 -52.64 -31.89
N ASP A 659 -10.99 -53.23 -30.94
CA ASP A 659 -10.62 -54.64 -31.00
C ASP A 659 -11.86 -55.54 -31.01
N ILE A 660 -11.86 -56.61 -31.81
CA ILE A 660 -12.96 -57.58 -31.86
C ILE A 660 -12.46 -58.88 -31.23
N LEU A 661 -13.12 -59.33 -30.16
CA LEU A 661 -12.74 -60.47 -29.33
C LEU A 661 -13.03 -61.82 -30.01
N THR A 662 -12.58 -61.99 -31.25
CA THR A 662 -12.61 -63.25 -31.99
C THR A 662 -11.69 -64.29 -31.33
N GLU A 663 -11.91 -65.57 -31.63
CA GLU A 663 -11.05 -66.65 -31.09
C GLU A 663 -9.57 -66.45 -31.49
N ASP A 664 -9.32 -66.03 -32.72
CA ASP A 664 -7.96 -65.77 -33.21
C ASP A 664 -7.33 -64.58 -32.48
N PHE A 665 -8.09 -63.50 -32.23
CA PHE A 665 -7.60 -62.37 -31.45
C PHE A 665 -7.26 -62.80 -30.02
N ILE A 666 -8.15 -63.53 -29.34
CA ILE A 666 -7.96 -63.95 -27.96
C ILE A 666 -6.70 -64.82 -27.83
N LYS A 667 -6.44 -65.74 -28.77
CA LYS A 667 -5.21 -66.56 -28.79
C LYS A 667 -3.91 -65.76 -28.89
N THR A 668 -3.95 -64.50 -29.33
CA THR A 668 -2.76 -63.62 -29.39
C THR A 668 -2.45 -62.89 -28.09
N LEU A 669 -3.34 -62.94 -27.08
CA LEU A 669 -3.14 -62.28 -25.80
C LEU A 669 -2.03 -62.96 -24.97
N ALA A 670 -1.30 -62.16 -24.21
CA ALA A 670 0.00 -62.54 -23.65
C ALA A 670 -0.09 -63.56 -22.51
N THR A 671 -1.19 -63.58 -21.76
CA THR A 671 -1.39 -64.46 -20.61
C THR A 671 -2.71 -65.21 -20.66
N GLU A 672 -2.75 -66.41 -20.08
CA GLU A 672 -3.99 -67.19 -19.94
C GLU A 672 -5.08 -66.43 -19.15
N ALA A 673 -4.68 -65.56 -18.21
CA ALA A 673 -5.60 -64.71 -17.46
C ALA A 673 -6.27 -63.65 -18.34
N GLU A 674 -5.52 -63.00 -19.23
CA GLU A 674 -6.07 -62.05 -20.22
C GLU A 674 -6.98 -62.76 -21.23
N GLN A 675 -6.61 -63.98 -21.63
CA GLN A 675 -7.43 -64.81 -22.51
C GLN A 675 -8.77 -65.17 -21.86
N GLU A 676 -8.75 -65.59 -20.59
CA GLU A 676 -9.99 -65.91 -19.87
C GLU A 676 -10.86 -64.67 -19.63
N GLU A 677 -10.24 -63.52 -19.31
CA GLU A 677 -10.98 -62.26 -19.16
C GLU A 677 -11.63 -61.84 -20.49
N ALA A 678 -10.92 -61.96 -21.61
CA ALA A 678 -11.50 -61.69 -22.94
C ALA A 678 -12.62 -62.68 -23.30
N HIS A 679 -12.49 -63.96 -22.94
CA HIS A 679 -13.58 -64.93 -23.06
C HIS A 679 -14.78 -64.55 -22.18
N GLN A 680 -14.56 -64.05 -20.96
CA GLN A 680 -15.63 -63.58 -20.06
C GLN A 680 -16.42 -62.43 -20.68
N GLN A 681 -15.75 -61.51 -21.37
CA GLN A 681 -16.42 -60.42 -22.07
C GLN A 681 -17.32 -60.90 -23.22
N ASN A 682 -17.02 -62.04 -23.85
CA ASN A 682 -17.91 -62.65 -24.86
C ASN A 682 -19.13 -63.37 -24.24
N ARG A 683 -19.04 -63.82 -22.98
CA ARG A 683 -20.14 -64.46 -22.23
C ARG A 683 -21.08 -63.43 -21.60
N ARG A 684 -21.76 -62.65 -22.45
CA ARG A 684 -22.60 -61.51 -22.04
C ARG A 684 -24.02 -61.57 -22.59
N THR A 685 -24.89 -60.76 -22.00
CA THR A 685 -26.19 -60.39 -22.57
C THR A 685 -26.24 -58.89 -22.79
N GLU A 686 -26.70 -58.49 -23.96
CA GLU A 686 -26.94 -57.11 -24.34
C GLU A 686 -28.44 -56.93 -24.60
N PHE A 687 -28.94 -55.70 -24.47
CA PHE A 687 -30.29 -55.40 -24.93
C PHE A 687 -30.28 -54.27 -25.94
N LYS A 688 -31.18 -54.32 -26.91
CA LYS A 688 -31.38 -53.21 -27.85
C LYS A 688 -32.86 -52.90 -27.97
N ILE A 689 -33.17 -51.64 -28.23
CA ILE A 689 -34.53 -51.19 -28.51
C ILE A 689 -34.81 -51.53 -29.98
N ILE A 690 -35.89 -52.25 -30.25
CA ILE A 690 -36.28 -52.66 -31.61
C ILE A 690 -37.57 -51.97 -32.08
N GLU A 691 -38.37 -51.44 -31.15
CA GLU A 691 -39.59 -50.68 -31.43
C GLU A 691 -39.87 -49.72 -30.26
N GLY A 692 -40.51 -48.58 -30.51
CA GLY A 692 -40.78 -47.55 -29.50
C GLY A 692 -39.91 -46.30 -29.69
N PRO A 693 -39.34 -45.70 -28.63
CA PRO A 693 -38.61 -44.43 -28.73
C PRO A 693 -37.38 -44.55 -29.61
N THR A 694 -37.19 -43.60 -30.53
CA THR A 694 -36.03 -43.57 -31.45
C THR A 694 -34.73 -43.26 -30.74
N SER A 695 -34.80 -42.58 -29.59
CA SER A 695 -33.66 -42.30 -28.72
C SER A 695 -34.12 -42.18 -27.26
N ILE A 696 -33.31 -42.64 -26.30
CA ILE A 696 -33.54 -42.44 -24.86
C ILE A 696 -32.31 -41.82 -24.18
N LYS A 697 -32.54 -41.00 -23.15
CA LYS A 697 -31.45 -40.45 -22.32
C LYS A 697 -31.36 -41.23 -21.01
N ILE A 698 -30.23 -41.87 -20.78
CA ILE A 698 -29.98 -42.66 -19.57
C ILE A 698 -28.87 -41.97 -18.78
N LYS A 699 -29.10 -41.69 -17.50
CA LYS A 699 -28.03 -41.23 -16.58
C LYS A 699 -26.92 -42.29 -16.57
N THR A 700 -25.67 -41.90 -16.78
CA THR A 700 -24.52 -42.84 -16.81
C THR A 700 -24.42 -43.70 -15.54
N THR A 701 -24.85 -43.16 -14.40
CA THR A 701 -24.89 -43.87 -13.12
C THR A 701 -25.85 -45.06 -13.08
N ARG A 702 -26.89 -45.09 -13.92
CA ARG A 702 -27.85 -46.23 -14.01
C ARG A 702 -27.25 -47.46 -14.73
N LEU A 703 -26.12 -47.33 -15.42
CA LEU A 703 -25.54 -48.37 -16.28
C LEU A 703 -24.16 -48.86 -15.79
N LYS A 704 -23.74 -48.48 -14.58
CA LYS A 704 -22.45 -48.89 -13.99
C LYS A 704 -22.66 -50.06 -13.02
N LYS A 705 -21.68 -50.96 -12.95
CA LYS A 705 -21.55 -51.96 -11.88
C LYS A 705 -21.57 -51.26 -10.50
N GLN A 706 -22.65 -51.39 -9.75
CA GLN A 706 -22.69 -51.02 -8.34
C GLN A 706 -21.96 -52.10 -7.53
N ASP A 707 -20.94 -51.70 -6.77
CA ASP A 707 -20.31 -52.53 -5.75
C ASP A 707 -21.26 -52.72 -4.56
N ASP A 708 -21.26 -53.91 -3.97
CA ASP A 708 -22.16 -54.35 -2.86
C ASP A 708 -22.14 -53.44 -1.60
N LYS A 709 -21.27 -52.42 -1.54
CA LYS A 709 -21.18 -51.47 -0.42
C LYS A 709 -22.17 -50.30 -0.52
N ASP A 710 -22.83 -50.10 -1.65
CA ASP A 710 -23.60 -48.88 -1.95
C ASP A 710 -25.13 -49.01 -1.76
N ARG A 711 -25.59 -49.90 -0.87
CA ARG A 711 -27.02 -49.99 -0.50
C ARG A 711 -27.28 -49.70 0.98
N GLY A 712 -27.55 -48.43 1.25
CA GLY A 712 -28.35 -47.99 2.39
C GLY A 712 -29.78 -47.64 1.93
N ASN A 713 -30.76 -48.39 2.42
CA ASN A 713 -32.20 -48.12 2.48
C ASN A 713 -32.84 -47.23 1.38
N ASP A 714 -33.58 -47.86 0.47
CA ASP A 714 -34.95 -47.40 0.17
C ASP A 714 -35.75 -48.52 -0.52
N ILE A 715 -36.48 -49.29 0.29
CA ILE A 715 -37.64 -50.06 -0.16
C ILE A 715 -38.78 -49.66 0.76
N GLY A 716 -39.70 -48.84 0.25
CA GLY A 716 -40.93 -48.42 0.93
C GLY A 716 -42.05 -48.20 -0.08
N ALA A 717 -43.04 -49.09 -0.03
CA ALA A 717 -44.17 -49.20 -0.95
C ALA A 717 -45.28 -48.16 -0.74
N ALA A 718 -46.02 -47.81 -1.80
CA ALA A 718 -47.50 -47.74 -1.84
C ALA A 718 -48.01 -47.40 -3.25
N SER A 719 -49.19 -47.91 -3.59
CA SER A 719 -49.76 -48.04 -4.94
C SER A 719 -51.03 -47.19 -5.18
N SER A 720 -51.28 -46.89 -6.48
CA SER A 720 -52.57 -46.61 -7.17
C SER A 720 -53.11 -45.16 -7.19
N PRO A 721 -53.99 -44.79 -8.16
CA PRO A 721 -53.91 -44.95 -9.62
C PRO A 721 -54.21 -43.63 -10.39
N VAL A 722 -53.69 -43.45 -11.61
CA VAL A 722 -54.01 -42.28 -12.48
C VAL A 722 -54.84 -42.71 -13.69
N SER A 723 -55.93 -41.99 -13.94
CA SER A 723 -56.77 -42.06 -15.15
C SER A 723 -56.47 -40.87 -16.09
N PRO A 724 -56.75 -40.99 -17.41
CA PRO A 724 -56.01 -40.29 -18.48
C PRO A 724 -56.64 -38.95 -18.91
N PRO A 725 -55.90 -38.05 -19.58
CA PRO A 725 -56.48 -36.83 -20.16
C PRO A 725 -57.03 -37.08 -21.57
N ALA A 726 -58.21 -36.52 -21.83
CA ALA A 726 -58.86 -36.50 -23.12
C ALA A 726 -58.77 -35.12 -23.80
N ALA A 727 -58.46 -35.15 -25.09
CA ALA A 727 -58.96 -34.35 -26.21
C ALA A 727 -59.03 -32.80 -26.15
N ALA A 728 -58.37 -32.18 -27.15
CA ALA A 728 -58.68 -30.85 -27.68
C ALA A 728 -60.08 -30.80 -28.34
N PRO A 729 -60.67 -29.60 -28.59
CA PRO A 729 -60.57 -29.08 -29.96
C PRO A 729 -60.51 -27.54 -30.16
N ALA A 730 -60.09 -27.24 -31.39
CA ALA A 730 -59.99 -26.01 -32.20
C ALA A 730 -61.02 -24.87 -32.04
N VAL A 731 -60.67 -23.68 -32.56
CA VAL A 731 -61.31 -23.00 -33.71
C VAL A 731 -60.44 -21.84 -34.26
N LYS A 732 -60.55 -21.64 -35.59
CA LYS A 732 -59.79 -20.78 -36.49
C LYS A 732 -60.31 -19.33 -36.63
N ALA A 733 -59.39 -18.48 -37.11
CA ALA A 733 -59.49 -17.42 -38.13
C ALA A 733 -60.10 -16.03 -37.81
N SER A 734 -59.29 -14.98 -37.99
CA SER A 734 -59.48 -14.03 -39.11
C SER A 734 -58.30 -13.06 -39.28
N THR A 735 -57.85 -12.89 -40.52
CA THR A 735 -57.17 -11.71 -41.09
C THR A 735 -58.21 -11.01 -42.01
N PRO A 736 -57.97 -9.83 -42.63
CA PRO A 736 -56.84 -8.88 -42.56
C PRO A 736 -57.26 -7.38 -42.50
N VAL A 737 -56.41 -6.47 -42.00
CA VAL A 737 -56.32 -5.09 -42.55
C VAL A 737 -54.90 -4.54 -42.36
N ARG A 738 -54.31 -4.04 -43.46
CA ARG A 738 -53.15 -3.12 -43.50
C ARG A 738 -53.64 -1.88 -44.28
N PRO A 739 -53.30 -0.63 -43.89
CA PRO A 739 -52.02 -0.01 -44.26
C PRO A 739 -51.47 0.85 -43.08
N ALA A 740 -50.31 1.51 -43.05
CA ALA A 740 -49.41 2.04 -44.07
C ALA A 740 -47.99 2.13 -43.49
N VAL A 741 -47.03 2.37 -44.39
CA VAL A 741 -45.58 2.43 -44.18
C VAL A 741 -45.14 3.74 -43.50
N ALA A 742 -44.23 3.65 -42.54
CA ALA A 742 -43.24 4.69 -42.25
C ALA A 742 -41.92 4.02 -41.82
N ALA A 743 -40.83 4.35 -42.51
CA ALA A 743 -39.48 3.86 -42.22
C ALA A 743 -38.93 4.49 -40.92
N PRO A 744 -38.10 3.77 -40.15
CA PRO A 744 -37.70 4.16 -38.81
C PRO A 744 -36.64 5.25 -38.82
N ARG A 745 -36.84 6.28 -38.00
CA ARG A 745 -35.74 7.14 -37.55
C ARG A 745 -34.93 6.34 -36.53
N THR A 746 -33.70 6.02 -36.88
CA THR A 746 -32.69 5.48 -35.96
C THR A 746 -32.28 6.57 -34.99
N THR A 747 -32.94 6.63 -33.83
CA THR A 747 -32.33 7.21 -32.63
C THR A 747 -31.39 6.14 -32.06
N GLN A 748 -30.08 6.42 -32.02
CA GLN A 748 -29.16 5.61 -31.22
C GLN A 748 -29.72 5.52 -29.79
N PRO A 749 -29.85 4.31 -29.21
CA PRO A 749 -30.16 4.21 -27.78
C PRO A 749 -29.05 4.86 -26.98
N ASP A 750 -29.40 5.61 -25.93
CA ASP A 750 -28.44 6.09 -24.94
C ASP A 750 -27.52 4.93 -24.46
N PRO A 751 -26.24 5.19 -24.18
CA PRO A 751 -25.35 4.17 -23.65
C PRO A 751 -25.93 3.60 -22.34
N VAL A 752 -26.08 2.28 -22.30
CA VAL A 752 -26.60 1.56 -21.14
C VAL A 752 -25.63 1.78 -19.97
N LYS A 753 -26.07 2.49 -18.92
CA LYS A 753 -25.26 2.72 -17.71
C LYS A 753 -25.20 1.47 -16.86
N VAL A 754 -24.00 0.94 -16.63
CA VAL A 754 -23.77 -0.21 -15.74
C VAL A 754 -23.70 0.27 -14.29
N SER A 755 -24.47 -0.38 -13.40
CA SER A 755 -24.52 -0.08 -11.97
C SER A 755 -23.17 -0.26 -11.29
N THR A 756 -22.86 0.52 -10.25
CA THR A 756 -21.74 0.27 -9.33
C THR A 756 -21.85 -1.06 -8.60
N MET A 757 -23.08 -1.58 -8.47
CA MET A 757 -23.41 -2.89 -7.90
C MET A 757 -23.39 -4.03 -8.94
N SER A 758 -22.52 -3.93 -9.95
CA SER A 758 -22.30 -4.96 -10.99
C SER A 758 -20.80 -5.12 -11.19
N SER A 759 -20.32 -6.34 -11.39
CA SER A 759 -18.90 -6.58 -11.69
C SER A 759 -18.47 -6.01 -13.05
N LEU A 760 -19.43 -5.63 -13.91
CA LEU A 760 -19.18 -4.93 -15.17
C LEU A 760 -18.99 -3.42 -15.01
N HIS A 761 -19.11 -2.87 -13.79
CA HIS A 761 -18.94 -1.44 -13.57
C HIS A 761 -17.56 -0.95 -14.01
N GLY A 762 -17.50 0.22 -14.65
CA GLY A 762 -16.24 0.81 -15.13
C GLY A 762 -15.64 0.15 -16.38
N GLN A 763 -16.17 -0.98 -16.86
CA GLN A 763 -15.67 -1.61 -18.08
C GLN A 763 -16.07 -0.80 -19.34
N THR A 764 -15.09 -0.56 -20.21
CA THR A 764 -15.27 0.26 -21.43
C THR A 764 -15.73 -0.56 -22.64
N ASN A 765 -15.45 -1.86 -22.69
CA ASN A 765 -15.88 -2.76 -23.75
C ASN A 765 -16.98 -3.71 -23.27
N LEU A 766 -18.24 -3.37 -23.53
CA LEU A 766 -19.41 -4.16 -23.15
C LEU A 766 -20.03 -4.94 -24.33
N LYS A 767 -19.38 -4.95 -25.49
CA LYS A 767 -19.93 -5.56 -26.71
C LYS A 767 -20.01 -7.08 -26.55
N GLY A 768 -21.17 -7.66 -26.87
CA GLY A 768 -21.43 -9.10 -26.77
C GLY A 768 -21.81 -9.59 -25.37
N LEU A 769 -21.70 -8.74 -24.33
CA LEU A 769 -22.03 -9.11 -22.95
C LEU A 769 -23.53 -8.91 -22.65
N PRO A 770 -24.10 -9.73 -21.75
CA PRO A 770 -25.39 -9.40 -21.14
C PRO A 770 -25.23 -8.20 -20.19
N ILE A 771 -26.28 -7.39 -20.04
CA ILE A 771 -26.32 -6.32 -19.04
C ILE A 771 -27.64 -6.45 -18.29
N MET A 772 -27.59 -6.88 -17.03
CA MET A 772 -28.77 -7.11 -16.21
C MET A 772 -29.20 -5.80 -15.53
N GLN A 773 -30.05 -5.03 -16.21
CA GLN A 773 -30.51 -3.75 -15.68
C GLN A 773 -31.73 -3.93 -14.78
N PHE A 774 -31.57 -3.64 -13.49
CA PHE A 774 -32.66 -3.61 -12.52
C PHE A 774 -33.39 -2.25 -12.51
N THR A 775 -34.68 -2.27 -12.20
CA THR A 775 -35.48 -1.05 -11.95
C THR A 775 -35.06 -0.34 -10.66
N GLU A 776 -34.71 -1.11 -9.64
CA GLU A 776 -34.15 -0.69 -8.37
C GLU A 776 -33.22 -1.80 -7.87
N ARG A 777 -32.12 -1.45 -7.19
CA ARG A 777 -31.17 -2.43 -6.63
C ARG A 777 -31.13 -2.45 -5.11
N THR A 778 -31.64 -1.40 -4.50
CA THR A 778 -31.71 -1.23 -3.05
C THR A 778 -33.16 -1.03 -2.66
N LYS A 779 -33.65 -1.79 -1.68
CA LYS A 779 -35.04 -1.70 -1.22
C LYS A 779 -35.11 -1.64 0.30
N SER A 780 -35.82 -0.66 0.85
CA SER A 780 -36.17 -0.71 2.28
C SER A 780 -37.54 -1.36 2.44
N ILE A 781 -37.61 -2.45 3.22
CA ILE A 781 -38.88 -3.16 3.49
C ILE A 781 -39.56 -2.66 4.77
N GLY A 782 -38.99 -1.62 5.40
CA GLY A 782 -39.53 -0.97 6.59
C GLY A 782 -39.36 -1.79 7.86
N THR A 783 -40.28 -1.58 8.82
CA THR A 783 -40.26 -2.27 10.10
C THR A 783 -40.89 -3.66 9.99
N VAL A 784 -40.16 -4.69 10.44
CA VAL A 784 -40.56 -6.10 10.39
C VAL A 784 -40.56 -6.66 11.82
N PRO A 785 -41.72 -7.10 12.35
CA PRO A 785 -41.80 -7.86 13.60
C PRO A 785 -41.03 -9.17 13.55
N LYS A 786 -40.36 -9.55 14.64
CA LYS A 786 -39.65 -10.83 14.73
C LYS A 786 -40.60 -12.01 14.50
N GLY A 787 -40.21 -12.94 13.61
CA GLY A 787 -41.00 -14.10 13.20
C GLY A 787 -41.99 -13.83 12.05
N GLU A 788 -42.06 -12.61 11.54
CA GLU A 788 -42.87 -12.28 10.35
C GLU A 788 -42.08 -12.55 9.06
N LYS A 789 -42.78 -13.01 8.02
CA LYS A 789 -42.25 -13.12 6.66
C LYS A 789 -42.72 -11.97 5.78
N ARG A 790 -41.83 -11.41 4.97
CA ARG A 790 -42.12 -10.34 4.00
C ARG A 790 -41.80 -10.78 2.58
N THR A 791 -42.69 -10.46 1.65
CA THR A 791 -42.52 -10.77 0.23
C THR A 791 -42.42 -9.48 -0.58
N PHE A 792 -41.43 -9.42 -1.47
CA PHE A 792 -41.23 -8.33 -2.41
C PHE A 792 -40.53 -8.85 -3.67
N SER A 793 -40.27 -7.98 -4.65
CA SER A 793 -39.60 -8.38 -5.88
C SER A 793 -38.67 -7.31 -6.43
N TYR A 794 -37.74 -7.77 -7.26
CA TYR A 794 -36.88 -6.99 -8.14
C TYR A 794 -37.18 -7.35 -9.59
N THR A 795 -37.32 -6.35 -10.45
CA THR A 795 -37.53 -6.56 -11.88
C THR A 795 -36.26 -6.16 -12.63
N PHE A 796 -35.81 -7.01 -13.54
CA PHE A 796 -34.66 -6.73 -14.40
C PHE A 796 -35.01 -6.85 -15.88
N THR A 797 -34.20 -6.23 -16.73
CA THR A 797 -34.23 -6.36 -18.18
C THR A 797 -32.81 -6.58 -18.70
N ASN A 798 -32.62 -7.55 -19.60
CA ASN A 798 -31.36 -7.69 -20.31
C ASN A 798 -31.21 -6.53 -21.31
N LYS A 799 -30.41 -5.52 -20.97
CA LYS A 799 -30.10 -4.37 -21.84
C LYS A 799 -28.80 -4.55 -22.62
N GLY A 800 -28.14 -5.68 -22.46
CA GLY A 800 -26.92 -6.03 -23.19
C GLY A 800 -27.19 -6.51 -24.60
N THR A 801 -26.13 -6.97 -25.25
CA THR A 801 -26.19 -7.54 -26.61
C THR A 801 -26.02 -9.06 -26.61
N GLY A 802 -25.53 -9.64 -25.51
CA GLY A 802 -25.46 -11.09 -25.28
C GLY A 802 -26.72 -11.68 -24.65
N ASN A 803 -26.89 -13.00 -24.76
CA ASN A 803 -27.89 -13.74 -24.01
C ASN A 803 -27.50 -13.77 -22.52
N LEU A 804 -28.46 -13.48 -21.64
CA LEU A 804 -28.28 -13.54 -20.20
C LEU A 804 -28.79 -14.89 -19.70
N VAL A 805 -27.95 -15.61 -18.94
CA VAL A 805 -28.34 -16.84 -18.25
C VAL A 805 -27.92 -16.71 -16.79
N ILE A 806 -28.88 -16.82 -15.87
CA ILE A 806 -28.59 -16.81 -14.43
C ILE A 806 -28.10 -18.21 -14.06
N ASP A 807 -26.99 -18.29 -13.35
CA ASP A 807 -26.33 -19.53 -12.94
C ASP A 807 -26.57 -19.83 -11.45
N LEU A 808 -26.56 -18.80 -10.61
CA LEU A 808 -26.88 -18.92 -9.19
C LEU A 808 -27.48 -17.61 -8.67
N ILE A 809 -28.42 -17.72 -7.73
CA ILE A 809 -28.85 -16.62 -6.87
C ILE A 809 -28.46 -17.00 -5.44
N SER A 810 -27.59 -16.22 -4.81
CA SER A 810 -27.09 -16.44 -3.45
C SER A 810 -27.65 -15.38 -2.52
N ALA A 811 -28.11 -15.79 -1.34
CA ALA A 811 -28.60 -14.91 -0.28
C ALA A 811 -28.40 -15.58 1.09
N CYS A 812 -28.64 -14.86 2.20
CA CYS A 812 -28.68 -15.47 3.54
C CYS A 812 -29.72 -16.61 3.62
N ASP A 813 -29.55 -17.53 4.57
CA ASP A 813 -30.55 -18.56 4.90
C ASP A 813 -31.92 -17.96 5.28
N CYS A 814 -31.93 -16.70 5.73
CA CYS A 814 -33.12 -15.92 6.04
C CYS A 814 -33.93 -15.46 4.81
N THR A 815 -33.42 -15.73 3.59
CA THR A 815 -34.02 -15.29 2.33
C THR A 815 -34.22 -16.47 1.40
N THR A 816 -35.44 -16.61 0.89
CA THR A 816 -35.78 -17.57 -0.17
C THR A 816 -36.20 -16.83 -1.44
N THR A 817 -35.90 -17.41 -2.59
CA THR A 817 -36.19 -16.80 -3.91
C THR A 817 -36.84 -17.79 -4.88
N ASN A 818 -37.42 -17.30 -5.98
CA ASN A 818 -37.92 -18.15 -7.08
C ASN A 818 -36.78 -18.63 -8.00
N GLN A 819 -35.64 -19.03 -7.44
CA GLN A 819 -34.46 -19.43 -8.21
C GLN A 819 -34.74 -20.57 -9.19
N ASP A 820 -35.61 -21.53 -8.85
CA ASP A 820 -35.97 -22.66 -9.72
C ASP A 820 -36.63 -22.24 -11.04
N GLU A 821 -37.19 -21.02 -11.11
CA GLU A 821 -37.82 -20.46 -12.32
C GLU A 821 -36.86 -19.62 -13.17
N LEU A 822 -35.75 -19.17 -12.57
CA LEU A 822 -34.84 -18.17 -13.14
C LEU A 822 -33.48 -18.78 -13.52
N VAL A 823 -32.95 -19.68 -12.70
CA VAL A 823 -31.64 -20.32 -12.92
C VAL A 823 -31.71 -21.24 -14.15
N GLY A 824 -30.71 -21.15 -15.01
CA GLY A 824 -30.63 -21.89 -16.28
C GLY A 824 -31.52 -21.34 -17.40
N LYS A 825 -32.45 -20.42 -17.10
CA LYS A 825 -33.29 -19.79 -18.12
C LYS A 825 -32.51 -18.76 -18.92
N THR A 826 -32.71 -18.76 -20.24
CA THR A 826 -32.07 -17.80 -21.15
C THR A 826 -32.98 -16.60 -21.41
N PHE A 827 -32.47 -15.39 -21.12
CA PHE A 827 -33.11 -14.11 -21.39
C PHE A 827 -32.39 -13.39 -22.54
N LYS A 828 -33.04 -13.31 -23.71
CA LYS A 828 -32.51 -12.61 -24.89
C LYS A 828 -32.46 -11.09 -24.65
N PRO A 829 -31.64 -10.34 -25.42
CA PRO A 829 -31.65 -8.88 -25.37
C PRO A 829 -33.07 -8.29 -25.43
N GLY A 830 -33.39 -7.40 -24.50
CA GLY A 830 -34.70 -6.76 -24.33
C GLY A 830 -35.71 -7.55 -23.49
N GLN A 831 -35.46 -8.82 -23.16
CA GLN A 831 -36.35 -9.60 -22.29
C GLN A 831 -36.14 -9.26 -20.81
N SER A 832 -37.23 -9.37 -20.05
CA SER A 832 -37.27 -9.05 -18.62
C SER A 832 -37.58 -10.29 -17.78
N GLY A 833 -37.20 -10.25 -16.52
CA GLY A 833 -37.53 -11.25 -15.51
C GLY A 833 -37.79 -10.59 -14.16
N THR A 834 -38.38 -11.36 -13.25
CA THR A 834 -38.72 -10.88 -11.91
C THR A 834 -38.18 -11.86 -10.88
N LEU A 835 -37.34 -11.36 -9.98
CA LEU A 835 -36.86 -12.07 -8.81
C LEU A 835 -37.85 -11.83 -7.67
N HIS A 836 -38.54 -12.89 -7.25
CA HIS A 836 -39.40 -12.87 -6.08
C HIS A 836 -38.59 -13.25 -4.85
N VAL A 837 -38.68 -12.43 -3.80
CA VAL A 837 -37.92 -12.57 -2.56
C VAL A 837 -38.89 -12.73 -1.40
N VAL A 838 -38.67 -13.75 -0.57
CA VAL A 838 -39.37 -13.95 0.71
C VAL A 838 -38.32 -13.94 1.82
N PHE A 839 -38.37 -12.89 2.65
CA PHE A 839 -37.53 -12.72 3.84
C PHE A 839 -38.26 -13.26 5.07
N ASP A 840 -37.55 -14.03 5.91
CA ASP A 840 -38.01 -14.56 7.20
C ASP A 840 -37.16 -13.97 8.35
N SER A 841 -37.81 -13.23 9.25
CA SER A 841 -37.13 -12.56 10.37
C SER A 841 -36.95 -13.43 11.62
N SER A 842 -37.34 -14.71 11.58
CA SER A 842 -37.34 -15.58 12.77
C SER A 842 -35.98 -15.69 13.47
N GLU A 843 -34.90 -15.76 12.69
CA GLU A 843 -33.51 -15.92 13.16
C GLU A 843 -32.74 -14.59 13.26
N LYS A 844 -33.45 -13.44 13.22
CA LYS A 844 -32.84 -12.11 13.27
C LYS A 844 -33.02 -11.46 14.64
N ASP A 845 -31.99 -10.74 15.07
CA ASP A 845 -31.91 -10.11 16.40
C ASP A 845 -31.63 -8.59 16.34
N GLU A 846 -31.23 -8.07 15.19
CA GLU A 846 -30.95 -6.64 14.99
C GLU A 846 -31.39 -6.13 13.61
N ASP A 847 -31.26 -4.81 13.41
CA ASP A 847 -31.46 -4.16 12.13
C ASP A 847 -30.33 -4.52 11.17
N GLU A 848 -30.65 -5.02 9.98
CA GLU A 848 -29.62 -5.44 9.02
C GLU A 848 -29.93 -4.98 7.59
N THR A 849 -28.89 -4.91 6.77
CA THR A 849 -28.98 -4.87 5.30
C THR A 849 -28.54 -6.23 4.79
N ILE A 850 -29.37 -6.86 3.96
CA ILE A 850 -29.14 -8.19 3.41
C ILE A 850 -28.86 -8.06 1.92
N ASP A 851 -27.75 -8.64 1.49
CA ASP A 851 -27.35 -8.71 0.09
C ASP A 851 -27.90 -9.97 -0.59
N ILE A 852 -28.18 -9.84 -1.89
CA ILE A 852 -28.54 -10.91 -2.80
C ILE A 852 -27.62 -10.80 -4.02
N ASP A 853 -26.81 -11.83 -4.23
CA ASP A 853 -25.88 -11.91 -5.34
C ASP A 853 -26.45 -12.78 -6.45
N ILE A 854 -26.39 -12.29 -7.68
CA ILE A 854 -26.87 -12.98 -8.86
C ILE A 854 -25.68 -13.22 -9.78
N TYR A 855 -25.31 -14.49 -9.90
CA TYR A 855 -24.21 -14.95 -10.75
C TYR A 855 -24.77 -15.30 -12.12
N LEU A 856 -24.18 -14.72 -13.17
CA LEU A 856 -24.48 -15.11 -14.54
C LEU A 856 -23.54 -16.22 -15.00
N ARG A 857 -24.03 -17.09 -15.89
CA ARG A 857 -23.20 -18.11 -16.55
C ARG A 857 -22.22 -17.49 -17.55
N ASN A 858 -22.50 -16.27 -17.97
CA ASN A 858 -21.66 -15.49 -18.87
C ASN A 858 -20.44 -14.96 -18.10
N ASN A 859 -19.29 -15.00 -18.75
CA ASN A 859 -18.10 -14.30 -18.30
C ASN A 859 -17.96 -12.96 -19.04
N ASP A 860 -17.24 -12.02 -18.44
CA ASP A 860 -16.84 -10.78 -19.08
C ASP A 860 -15.74 -11.01 -20.14
N ASN A 861 -15.29 -9.94 -20.78
CA ASN A 861 -14.28 -10.03 -21.85
C ASN A 861 -12.88 -10.45 -21.35
N GLN A 862 -12.66 -10.49 -20.05
CA GLN A 862 -11.44 -10.97 -19.41
C GLN A 862 -11.59 -12.41 -18.90
N GLY A 863 -12.77 -13.01 -19.05
CA GLY A 863 -13.08 -14.35 -18.59
C GLY A 863 -13.54 -14.42 -17.13
N HIS A 864 -13.78 -13.29 -16.46
CA HIS A 864 -14.27 -13.25 -15.09
C HIS A 864 -15.80 -13.46 -15.03
N PRO A 865 -16.34 -14.06 -13.95
CA PRO A 865 -17.79 -14.19 -13.77
C PRO A 865 -18.49 -12.83 -13.73
N ILE A 866 -19.64 -12.72 -14.39
CA ILE A 866 -20.49 -11.54 -14.28
C ILE A 866 -21.39 -11.70 -13.04
N VAL A 867 -21.27 -10.76 -12.11
CA VAL A 867 -21.99 -10.74 -10.82
C VAL A 867 -22.83 -9.47 -10.72
N GLU A 868 -24.08 -9.64 -10.29
CA GLU A 868 -25.03 -8.56 -10.10
C GLU A 868 -25.51 -8.55 -8.64
N MET A 869 -25.28 -7.45 -7.94
CA MET A 869 -25.61 -7.31 -6.53
C MET A 869 -26.91 -6.51 -6.35
N LEU A 870 -27.73 -6.96 -5.41
CA LEU A 870 -28.95 -6.31 -4.91
C LEU A 870 -28.90 -6.31 -3.38
N ASN A 871 -29.59 -5.38 -2.74
CA ASN A 871 -29.72 -5.41 -1.30
C ASN A 871 -31.06 -4.89 -0.80
N TYR A 872 -31.46 -5.34 0.37
CA TYR A 872 -32.61 -4.79 1.06
C TYR A 872 -32.34 -4.59 2.55
N SER A 873 -32.98 -3.58 3.14
CA SER A 873 -32.81 -3.24 4.55
C SER A 873 -34.14 -3.26 5.29
N PHE A 874 -34.09 -3.64 6.57
CA PHE A 874 -35.25 -3.67 7.45
C PHE A 874 -34.93 -3.08 8.83
N LYS A 875 -35.98 -2.72 9.57
CA LYS A 875 -35.91 -2.39 10.99
C LYS A 875 -36.60 -3.49 11.79
N LEU A 876 -35.89 -4.15 12.69
CA LEU A 876 -36.46 -5.23 13.47
C LEU A 876 -37.31 -4.67 14.61
N LYS A 877 -38.57 -5.12 14.71
CA LYS A 877 -39.41 -4.86 15.87
C LYS A 877 -39.45 -6.11 16.74
N LEU A 878 -38.71 -6.03 17.84
CA LEU A 878 -38.64 -7.06 18.88
C LEU A 878 -39.99 -7.22 19.62
#